data_AF-A0A7L4HV67-F1
#
_entry.id   AF-A0A7L4HV67-F1
#
_cell.length_a   1.000
_cell.length_b   1.000
_cell.length_c   1.000
_cell.angle_alpha   90.00
_cell.angle_beta   90.00
_cell.angle_gamma   90.00
#
_symmetry.space_group_name_H-M   'P 1'
#
loop_
_entity.id
_entity.type
_entity.pdbx_description
1 polymer ?
#
loop_
_entity_poly.entity_id
_entity_poly.type
_entity_poly.pdbx_seq_one_letter_code
_entity_poly.pdbx_strand_id
1 'polypeptide(L)'
;MVAVPSSYFGATCGLCGNFNEDTEDEMTLSNGTQASSVEDWAESWRDPSCQDDCGDQEPLQGMPGCGELRWGKAGCKAHEKCVTVNGVPSCQTNKYFTCIGTGDPHYTTFDGLRYDFQGTCIYQFAALCTQDPKLVPFTVKVENNNRGSKAVSFTKTVTLEVYGNVISMSQEHPRKVKVNGAFVELPFTQKGQFELYYSGVHGFARTAFGLRVSFDWYSYARVILPDAYAGAVCGLCGNANRNADDDFITRDGKRAADEIQLADSWKVGDVPGCSAGCVGDCPVCNEEQKQPYRGDGYCGVIARAGGPFRACHRTVNPTPFLEDCAFDACHYKGHRDTLCKAIAAYVTECQSHGIGVEQWRTPSFCGPSCPRHSHYELCGSSCLATCRGRAVPEGCTSVPCTEGCFCDKGFVLSGDECVPAGECGCEHGGRYYKKDEDFYASCRERCHCKANGVVECKEVFCSAHEECRVEDGVLGCYPTGYGRLVVSGDPHYVTFDGRAFDILGSCTYILARLCKSEPRLTNFSVLLEHDVGGQGNVALMKKVVISIHGYTVSMERGRKWEVMVDGERYTLPLVTEDKKLRIGQEGNNIVLQTAAGIRLLYNVAAYLLVTIPDVYRGRMCGLGGNYNGDPGDDFQLPGGSLAQSTEEFITSWKMPMEDGACTDGCNGKGCPKCDATNTAPHGASDSCGLIRDPAGPFGPCHPRVSPVEYFNHCLHDVCAADGARDVLCHSLQAYAAACQAAGAKIGRWRTTAFCPLSCPPHSHYELCTHTCDFTCASLSVPAPCSWTCFEGCQCDDGYLFDGEACVSLEQCGCMHQGRYFKAGETIISSNCSTKCNCHPSQGLVCEDMQCPLGQVCATRDGAQQCIKWEGQCRLSPGAFLTTFDGTRGKLLASGTYKVAALCNEQSPNWFKVVVEVSECRDDSVPAAVAVFIFFREAFITVNNNMEVWVNGLFTRLPAVVSKAISLSAVAGNITISHTSGMDVLFSPSGEVTVTVGATLVNQLCAPCGNFNGDRSDDLKLPDGRTMRSIAEVVDAWKARDFSG
;
A
#
# COMPACT_ATOMS: atom_id res chain seq x y z
N MET A 1 -38.40 -7.59 24.12
CA MET A 1 -39.19 -8.07 22.96
C MET A 1 -38.27 -8.95 22.12
N VAL A 2 -38.51 -10.26 22.12
CA VAL A 2 -37.81 -11.22 21.25
C VAL A 2 -38.73 -11.48 20.06
N ALA A 3 -38.25 -11.29 18.83
CA ALA A 3 -39.02 -11.58 17.63
C ALA A 3 -38.78 -13.04 17.21
N VAL A 4 -39.84 -13.85 17.14
CA VAL A 4 -39.78 -15.28 16.79
C VAL A 4 -40.31 -15.48 15.36
N PRO A 5 -39.65 -16.28 14.50
CA PRO A 5 -40.09 -16.53 13.13
C PRO A 5 -41.42 -17.29 13.05
N SER A 6 -42.25 -16.96 12.06
CA SER A 6 -43.59 -17.56 11.85
C SER A 6 -43.59 -19.07 11.57
N SER A 7 -42.44 -19.66 11.30
CA SER A 7 -42.29 -21.11 11.13
C SER A 7 -42.51 -21.91 12.42
N TYR A 8 -42.53 -21.25 13.58
CA TYR A 8 -42.71 -21.88 14.90
C TYR A 8 -44.14 -21.76 15.45
N PHE A 9 -45.06 -21.14 14.70
CA PHE A 9 -46.48 -21.04 15.09
C PHE A 9 -47.07 -22.45 15.32
N GLY A 10 -47.48 -22.72 16.56
CA GLY A 10 -48.10 -23.98 16.99
C GLY A 10 -47.17 -25.16 17.30
N ALA A 11 -45.84 -25.00 17.26
CA ALA A 11 -44.88 -26.11 17.45
C ALA A 11 -44.11 -26.10 18.80
N THR A 12 -44.25 -25.06 19.63
CA THR A 12 -43.52 -24.94 20.91
C THR A 12 -44.41 -24.35 22.01
N CYS A 13 -44.45 -25.00 23.18
CA CYS A 13 -45.04 -24.47 24.42
C CYS A 13 -43.91 -24.24 25.45
N GLY A 14 -43.87 -23.06 26.08
CA GLY A 14 -42.88 -22.72 27.11
C GLY A 14 -43.30 -21.49 27.92
N LEU A 15 -42.39 -20.92 28.72
CA LEU A 15 -42.61 -19.78 29.64
C LEU A 15 -43.09 -18.46 29.00
N CYS A 16 -43.57 -18.48 27.75
CA CYS A 16 -44.20 -17.36 27.06
C CYS A 16 -45.49 -17.77 26.31
N GLY A 17 -46.10 -18.92 26.65
CA GLY A 17 -47.32 -19.42 25.99
C GLY A 17 -47.07 -20.18 24.69
N ASN A 18 -48.14 -20.65 24.05
CA ASN A 18 -48.14 -21.21 22.70
C ASN A 18 -48.35 -20.06 21.70
N PHE A 19 -47.28 -19.59 21.06
CA PHE A 19 -47.41 -18.50 20.08
C PHE A 19 -48.34 -18.91 18.92
N ASN A 20 -49.59 -18.45 18.94
CA ASN A 20 -50.64 -18.63 17.93
C ASN A 20 -51.55 -17.39 17.73
N GLU A 21 -51.23 -16.26 18.37
CA GLU A 21 -52.01 -14.99 18.35
C GLU A 21 -53.43 -15.07 18.95
N ASP A 22 -53.75 -16.14 19.69
CA ASP A 22 -54.99 -16.22 20.47
C ASP A 22 -54.71 -15.71 21.90
N THR A 23 -55.31 -14.59 22.31
CA THR A 23 -55.08 -14.05 23.65
C THR A 23 -55.78 -14.83 24.76
N GLU A 24 -56.66 -15.80 24.44
CA GLU A 24 -57.40 -16.57 25.44
C GLU A 24 -56.62 -17.78 26.00
N ASP A 25 -55.51 -18.21 25.38
CA ASP A 25 -54.72 -19.37 25.79
C ASP A 25 -53.34 -19.06 26.43
N GLU A 26 -52.96 -17.78 26.56
CA GLU A 26 -51.69 -17.33 27.16
C GLU A 26 -51.49 -17.74 28.63
N MET A 27 -52.54 -18.20 29.32
CA MET A 27 -52.52 -18.65 30.73
C MET A 27 -52.77 -20.15 30.87
N THR A 28 -52.26 -20.97 29.96
CA THR A 28 -52.45 -22.43 30.03
C THR A 28 -51.32 -23.12 30.81
N LEU A 29 -51.67 -23.91 31.83
CA LEU A 29 -50.75 -24.72 32.63
C LEU A 29 -50.10 -25.82 31.79
N SER A 30 -48.98 -26.40 32.27
CA SER A 30 -48.23 -27.47 31.57
C SER A 30 -49.02 -28.73 31.25
N ASN A 31 -50.18 -28.94 31.88
CA ASN A 31 -51.10 -30.04 31.64
C ASN A 31 -52.25 -29.72 30.67
N GLY A 32 -52.28 -28.51 30.09
CA GLY A 32 -53.29 -28.07 29.12
C GLY A 32 -54.58 -27.48 29.71
N THR A 33 -54.61 -27.15 31.01
CA THR A 33 -55.76 -26.48 31.66
C THR A 33 -55.48 -25.00 31.94
N GLN A 34 -56.52 -24.17 32.07
CA GLN A 34 -56.35 -22.72 32.25
C GLN A 34 -55.97 -22.37 33.70
N ALA A 35 -54.95 -21.53 33.85
CA ALA A 35 -54.41 -21.10 35.13
C ALA A 35 -55.34 -20.08 35.81
N SER A 36 -55.48 -20.20 37.13
CA SER A 36 -56.32 -19.31 37.92
C SER A 36 -55.62 -18.00 38.32
N SER A 37 -54.28 -17.98 38.31
CA SER A 37 -53.43 -16.79 38.48
C SER A 37 -52.09 -16.94 37.76
N VAL A 38 -51.33 -15.85 37.66
CA VAL A 38 -50.01 -15.82 36.98
C VAL A 38 -48.96 -16.62 37.76
N GLU A 39 -49.07 -16.65 39.09
CA GLU A 39 -48.21 -17.47 39.95
C GLU A 39 -48.48 -18.96 39.75
N ASP A 40 -49.75 -19.35 39.68
CA ASP A 40 -50.22 -20.73 39.44
C ASP A 40 -49.72 -21.24 38.07
N TRP A 41 -49.74 -20.36 37.07
CA TRP A 41 -49.17 -20.62 35.75
C TRP A 41 -47.67 -20.85 35.77
N ALA A 42 -46.90 -19.95 36.40
CA ALA A 42 -45.45 -20.02 36.48
C ALA A 42 -44.96 -21.25 37.28
N GLU A 43 -45.71 -21.69 38.28
CA GLU A 43 -45.36 -22.89 39.06
C GLU A 43 -45.60 -24.20 38.29
N SER A 44 -46.63 -24.29 37.44
CA SER A 44 -46.89 -25.54 36.69
C SER A 44 -45.80 -25.90 35.67
N TRP A 45 -45.03 -24.93 35.21
CA TRP A 45 -43.92 -25.09 34.26
C TRP A 45 -42.55 -25.16 34.95
N ARG A 46 -42.53 -25.16 36.30
CA ARG A 46 -41.30 -25.26 37.09
C ARG A 46 -40.85 -26.72 37.17
N ASP A 47 -39.60 -26.98 36.77
CA ASP A 47 -38.99 -28.31 36.73
C ASP A 47 -38.89 -28.93 38.15
N PRO A 48 -39.45 -30.13 38.40
CA PRO A 48 -39.35 -30.83 39.69
C PRO A 48 -37.93 -31.20 40.11
N SER A 49 -36.93 -31.18 39.22
CA SER A 49 -35.53 -31.46 39.57
C SER A 49 -34.82 -30.33 40.32
N CYS A 50 -35.50 -29.19 40.54
CA CYS A 50 -34.97 -28.02 41.24
C CYS A 50 -35.39 -27.96 42.73
N GLN A 51 -35.78 -29.08 43.34
CA GLN A 51 -36.06 -29.20 44.77
C GLN A 51 -35.30 -30.38 45.37
N ASP A 52 -34.13 -30.10 45.95
CA ASP A 52 -33.40 -30.82 47.02
C ASP A 52 -32.07 -30.04 47.13
N ASP A 53 -31.81 -29.17 48.11
CA ASP A 53 -31.61 -29.46 49.52
C ASP A 53 -31.76 -28.16 50.32
N CYS A 54 -32.83 -28.05 51.10
CA CYS A 54 -32.92 -27.18 52.28
C CYS A 54 -34.08 -27.69 53.13
N GLY A 55 -33.80 -28.67 53.99
CA GLY A 55 -34.79 -29.24 54.90
C GLY A 55 -34.12 -29.81 56.15
N ASP A 56 -34.35 -29.13 57.28
CA ASP A 56 -34.00 -29.55 58.63
C ASP A 56 -34.64 -30.90 59.01
N GLN A 57 -33.86 -31.85 59.54
CA GLN A 57 -34.35 -32.90 60.44
C GLN A 57 -33.29 -33.34 61.48
N GLU A 58 -33.71 -33.35 62.75
CA GLU A 58 -33.19 -34.17 63.86
C GLU A 58 -34.41 -34.88 64.51
N PRO A 59 -34.26 -35.93 65.36
CA PRO A 59 -33.11 -36.82 65.61
C PRO A 59 -33.51 -38.33 65.64
N LEU A 60 -32.56 -39.27 65.51
CA LEU A 60 -32.55 -40.57 66.23
C LEU A 60 -31.25 -41.40 65.98
N GLN A 61 -30.36 -41.30 66.98
CA GLN A 61 -29.52 -42.35 67.60
C GLN A 61 -28.77 -43.41 66.76
N GLY A 62 -27.44 -43.27 66.74
CA GLY A 62 -26.46 -44.34 66.49
C GLY A 62 -25.00 -43.83 66.52
N MET A 63 -24.41 -43.71 67.72
CA MET A 63 -23.00 -43.31 68.01
C MET A 63 -21.93 -44.29 67.41
N PRO A 64 -20.59 -44.00 67.38
CA PRO A 64 -19.84 -42.87 67.97
C PRO A 64 -18.79 -42.17 67.08
N GLY A 65 -18.44 -40.92 67.46
CA GLY A 65 -17.03 -40.47 67.50
C GLY A 65 -16.55 -39.52 66.41
N CYS A 66 -16.57 -38.22 66.71
CA CYS A 66 -15.74 -37.21 66.05
C CYS A 66 -14.27 -37.64 65.97
N GLY A 67 -13.75 -37.76 64.75
CA GLY A 67 -12.33 -37.80 64.44
C GLY A 67 -12.04 -36.78 63.34
N GLU A 68 -11.14 -35.86 63.63
CA GLU A 68 -10.67 -34.77 62.77
C GLU A 68 -10.43 -35.18 61.31
N LEU A 69 -11.15 -34.58 60.36
CA LEU A 69 -10.68 -34.44 58.99
C LEU A 69 -10.30 -32.99 58.75
N ARG A 70 -8.99 -32.74 58.85
CA ARG A 70 -8.33 -31.49 58.48
C ARG A 70 -8.66 -31.14 57.03
N TRP A 71 -9.47 -30.10 56.82
CA TRP A 71 -9.48 -29.39 55.54
C TRP A 71 -8.12 -28.70 55.38
N GLY A 72 -7.38 -29.07 54.34
CA GLY A 72 -6.15 -28.38 53.97
C GLY A 72 -6.47 -26.91 53.70
N LYS A 73 -5.98 -26.01 54.56
CA LYS A 73 -5.94 -24.58 54.29
C LYS A 73 -4.99 -24.32 53.11
N ALA A 74 -5.50 -24.29 51.89
CA ALA A 74 -4.88 -23.51 50.83
C ALA A 74 -5.44 -22.08 50.97
N GLY A 75 -4.79 -21.25 51.80
CA GLY A 75 -5.03 -19.81 51.74
C GLY A 75 -4.56 -19.27 50.39
N CYS A 76 -5.13 -18.14 49.95
CA CYS A 76 -4.56 -17.37 48.84
C CYS A 76 -3.07 -17.12 49.11
N LYS A 77 -2.25 -17.09 48.05
CA LYS A 77 -0.82 -16.79 48.21
C LYS A 77 -0.68 -15.43 48.89
N ALA A 78 0.46 -15.17 49.53
CA ALA A 78 0.68 -13.93 50.31
C ALA A 78 0.45 -12.61 49.52
N HIS A 79 0.45 -12.68 48.18
CA HIS A 79 0.22 -11.57 47.24
C HIS A 79 -1.19 -11.53 46.63
N GLU A 80 -2.06 -12.45 47.03
CA GLU A 80 -3.44 -12.57 46.55
C GLU A 80 -4.40 -12.26 47.71
N LYS A 81 -5.49 -11.56 47.41
CA LYS A 81 -6.65 -11.43 48.30
C LYS A 81 -7.77 -12.32 47.79
N CYS A 82 -8.40 -13.03 48.71
CA CYS A 82 -9.63 -13.75 48.42
C CYS A 82 -10.74 -12.72 48.16
N VAL A 83 -11.27 -12.70 46.95
CA VAL A 83 -12.40 -11.88 46.51
C VAL A 83 -13.48 -12.79 45.95
N THR A 84 -14.74 -12.45 46.17
CA THR A 84 -15.87 -13.24 45.67
C THR A 84 -16.21 -12.80 44.25
N VAL A 85 -16.04 -13.69 43.27
CA VAL A 85 -16.41 -13.47 41.87
C VAL A 85 -17.56 -14.42 41.54
N ASN A 86 -18.74 -13.89 41.16
CA ASN A 86 -19.94 -14.67 40.85
C ASN A 86 -20.34 -15.68 41.97
N GLY A 87 -20.19 -15.30 43.23
CA GLY A 87 -20.52 -16.16 44.38
C GLY A 87 -19.44 -17.18 44.76
N VAL A 88 -18.33 -17.27 44.02
CA VAL A 88 -17.22 -18.20 44.28
C VAL A 88 -15.99 -17.43 44.82
N PRO A 89 -15.38 -17.87 45.94
CA PRO A 89 -14.13 -17.29 46.43
C PRO A 89 -12.98 -17.53 45.44
N SER A 90 -12.34 -16.46 44.97
CA SER A 90 -11.20 -16.49 44.05
C SER A 90 -10.05 -15.64 44.59
N CYS A 91 -8.82 -16.12 44.47
CA CYS A 91 -7.62 -15.39 44.86
C CYS A 91 -7.23 -14.41 43.74
N GLN A 92 -7.23 -13.10 44.01
CA GLN A 92 -6.82 -12.06 43.06
C GLN A 92 -5.67 -11.23 43.61
N THR A 93 -4.69 -10.91 42.76
CA THR A 93 -3.56 -10.05 43.11
C THR A 93 -4.02 -8.61 43.35
N ASN A 94 -3.69 -8.03 44.50
CA ASN A 94 -4.24 -6.73 44.89
C ASN A 94 -3.43 -5.51 44.46
N LYS A 95 -2.19 -5.70 43.99
CA LYS A 95 -1.28 -4.61 43.64
C LYS A 95 -0.45 -5.00 42.42
N TYR A 96 -0.26 -4.02 41.54
CA TYR A 96 0.56 -4.14 40.34
C TYR A 96 1.50 -2.94 40.26
N PHE A 97 2.68 -3.16 39.70
CA PHE A 97 3.59 -2.12 39.24
C PHE A 97 3.38 -1.91 37.75
N THR A 98 3.57 -0.67 37.28
CA THR A 98 3.43 -0.33 35.85
C THR A 98 4.69 0.38 35.40
N CYS A 99 5.29 -0.13 34.32
CA CYS A 99 6.37 0.53 33.59
C CYS A 99 5.87 0.88 32.19
N ILE A 100 6.23 2.07 31.70
CA ILE A 100 5.87 2.55 30.37
C ILE A 100 7.07 3.10 29.62
N GLY A 101 7.07 2.92 28.30
CA GLY A 101 7.87 3.67 27.34
C GLY A 101 6.93 4.33 26.34
N THR A 102 7.06 5.63 26.09
CA THR A 102 6.13 6.42 25.26
C THR A 102 6.85 7.45 24.40
N GLY A 103 6.31 7.83 23.25
CA GLY A 103 6.89 8.95 22.47
C GLY A 103 8.30 8.64 21.97
N ASP A 104 9.22 9.59 22.13
CA ASP A 104 10.59 9.54 21.62
C ASP A 104 11.63 9.11 22.66
N PRO A 105 11.77 7.81 22.89
CA PRO A 105 11.03 7.16 23.96
C PRO A 105 11.38 7.75 25.35
N HIS A 106 10.33 8.20 26.02
CA HIS A 106 10.30 8.59 27.42
C HIS A 106 9.94 7.38 28.28
N TYR A 107 10.80 7.03 29.24
CA TYR A 107 10.61 5.87 30.11
C TYR A 107 10.12 6.31 31.48
N THR A 108 9.19 5.54 32.05
CA THR A 108 8.85 5.59 33.48
C THR A 108 8.96 4.18 34.06
N THR A 109 9.86 4.00 35.03
CA THR A 109 10.12 2.72 35.69
C THR A 109 8.95 2.28 36.56
N PHE A 110 9.01 1.04 37.06
CA PHE A 110 8.00 0.51 37.97
C PHE A 110 7.79 1.34 39.24
N ASP A 111 8.83 2.05 39.69
CA ASP A 111 8.80 2.86 40.92
C ASP A 111 8.63 4.36 40.63
N GLY A 112 8.42 4.74 39.37
CA GLY A 112 8.07 6.08 38.94
C GLY A 112 9.25 6.98 38.55
N LEU A 113 10.48 6.43 38.45
CA LEU A 113 11.62 7.18 37.92
C LEU A 113 11.43 7.45 36.43
N ARG A 114 11.54 8.72 36.02
CA ARG A 114 11.46 9.12 34.61
C ARG A 114 12.83 9.45 34.04
N TYR A 115 13.09 8.99 32.82
CA TYR A 115 14.28 9.30 32.05
C TYR A 115 14.02 9.11 30.55
N ASP A 116 14.85 9.74 29.71
CA ASP A 116 14.74 9.66 28.25
C ASP A 116 15.94 8.89 27.71
N PHE A 117 15.74 8.05 26.69
CA PHE A 117 16.86 7.28 26.12
C PHE A 117 16.69 7.04 24.62
N GLN A 118 17.67 7.48 23.82
CA GLN A 118 17.56 7.58 22.37
C GLN A 118 18.30 6.49 21.58
N GLY A 119 18.62 5.35 22.20
CA GLY A 119 19.28 4.24 21.49
C GLY A 119 18.35 3.43 20.59
N THR A 120 18.88 2.91 19.49
CA THR A 120 18.13 2.28 18.37
C THR A 120 18.37 0.78 18.25
N CYS A 121 18.74 0.14 19.35
CA CYS A 121 19.04 -1.29 19.40
C CYS A 121 17.89 -2.09 20.05
N ILE A 122 18.13 -3.37 20.31
CA ILE A 122 17.22 -4.22 21.09
C ILE A 122 17.66 -4.19 22.55
N TYR A 123 16.75 -3.81 23.45
CA TYR A 123 17.02 -3.66 24.87
C TYR A 123 16.10 -4.56 25.71
N GLN A 124 16.62 -5.05 26.84
CA GLN A 124 15.80 -5.70 27.86
C GLN A 124 14.98 -4.65 28.61
N PHE A 125 13.67 -4.67 28.41
CA PHE A 125 12.76 -3.74 29.05
C PHE A 125 12.49 -4.16 30.50
N ALA A 126 12.06 -5.41 30.69
CA ALA A 126 11.88 -6.01 32.02
C ALA A 126 12.03 -7.54 31.93
N ALA A 127 12.71 -8.16 32.87
CA ALA A 127 12.80 -9.62 32.96
C ALA A 127 12.82 -10.09 34.42
N LEU A 128 12.49 -11.36 34.66
CA LEU A 128 12.81 -12.01 35.94
C LEU A 128 14.32 -12.24 36.02
N CYS A 129 14.97 -11.73 37.08
CA CYS A 129 16.43 -11.76 37.21
C CYS A 129 16.92 -12.48 38.48
N THR A 130 16.00 -13.09 39.22
CA THR A 130 16.28 -13.94 40.36
C THR A 130 15.97 -15.40 40.05
N GLN A 131 16.60 -16.33 40.78
CA GLN A 131 16.34 -17.76 40.65
C GLN A 131 15.26 -18.25 41.63
N ASP A 132 14.20 -17.47 41.87
CA ASP A 132 13.10 -17.92 42.72
C ASP A 132 12.22 -18.94 41.97
N PRO A 133 12.20 -20.23 42.36
CA PRO A 133 11.41 -21.25 41.69
C PRO A 133 9.89 -21.06 41.80
N LYS A 134 9.42 -20.13 42.64
CA LYS A 134 7.99 -19.79 42.77
C LYS A 134 7.53 -18.79 41.70
N LEU A 135 8.46 -18.10 41.06
CA LEU A 135 8.18 -17.11 40.03
C LEU A 135 8.35 -17.73 38.65
N VAL A 136 7.45 -17.38 37.73
CA VAL A 136 7.55 -17.81 36.33
C VAL A 136 8.54 -16.89 35.61
N PRO A 137 9.59 -17.43 34.97
CA PRO A 137 10.52 -16.64 34.17
C PRO A 137 9.86 -16.00 32.95
N PHE A 138 10.21 -14.75 32.70
CA PHE A 138 9.79 -14.01 31.51
C PHE A 138 10.88 -13.00 31.10
N THR A 139 10.86 -12.58 29.85
CA THR A 139 11.67 -11.46 29.35
C THR A 139 10.85 -10.63 28.38
N VAL A 140 10.78 -9.33 28.64
CA VAL A 140 10.21 -8.33 27.73
C VAL A 140 11.36 -7.54 27.11
N LYS A 141 11.39 -7.49 25.77
CA LYS A 141 12.36 -6.73 24.98
C LYS A 141 11.64 -5.65 24.20
N VAL A 142 12.30 -4.50 24.05
CA VAL A 142 11.88 -3.42 23.15
C VAL A 142 12.95 -3.24 22.08
N GLU A 143 12.51 -3.12 20.84
CA GLU A 143 13.36 -2.70 19.72
C GLU A 143 13.00 -1.26 19.38
N ASN A 144 14.01 -0.38 19.43
CA ASN A 144 13.84 1.03 19.11
C ASN A 144 14.41 1.34 17.73
N ASN A 145 13.85 2.34 17.04
CA ASN A 145 14.40 2.83 15.78
C ASN A 145 14.22 4.36 15.68
N ASN A 146 14.89 4.98 14.73
CA ASN A 146 14.64 6.37 14.35
C ASN A 146 13.35 6.49 13.54
N ARG A 147 12.60 7.58 13.72
CA ARG A 147 11.44 7.95 12.89
C ARG A 147 11.75 9.26 12.21
N GLY A 148 12.25 9.21 10.98
CA GLY A 148 12.58 10.39 10.18
C GLY A 148 13.67 11.33 10.73
N SER A 149 14.17 11.12 11.94
CA SER A 149 15.26 11.88 12.54
C SER A 149 16.19 10.94 13.29
N LYS A 150 17.50 11.08 13.10
CA LYS A 150 18.51 10.32 13.84
C LYS A 150 18.70 10.83 15.28
N ALA A 151 18.10 11.97 15.62
CA ALA A 151 18.22 12.60 16.94
C ALA A 151 17.41 11.89 18.02
N VAL A 152 16.28 11.30 17.63
CA VAL A 152 15.32 10.65 18.52
C VAL A 152 15.02 9.24 18.05
N SER A 153 14.71 8.36 18.99
CA SER A 153 14.27 7.00 18.72
C SER A 153 12.86 6.77 19.25
N PHE A 154 12.23 5.66 18.93
CA PHE A 154 10.95 5.25 19.51
C PHE A 154 10.84 3.72 19.49
N THR A 155 10.00 3.15 20.36
CA THR A 155 9.77 1.69 20.37
C THR A 155 8.91 1.23 19.20
N LYS A 156 9.47 0.44 18.28
CA LYS A 156 8.75 -0.11 17.11
C LYS A 156 8.29 -1.56 17.29
N THR A 157 8.95 -2.32 18.17
CA THR A 157 8.61 -3.74 18.43
C THR A 157 8.66 -4.03 19.93
N VAL A 158 7.66 -4.73 20.44
CA VAL A 158 7.63 -5.28 21.80
C VAL A 158 7.59 -6.80 21.71
N THR A 159 8.55 -7.48 22.35
CA THR A 159 8.65 -8.95 22.37
C THR A 159 8.58 -9.48 23.79
N LEU A 160 7.68 -10.42 24.04
CA LEU A 160 7.55 -11.18 25.29
C LEU A 160 7.99 -12.63 25.07
N GLU A 161 9.02 -13.04 25.80
CA GLU A 161 9.48 -14.43 25.90
C GLU A 161 8.97 -15.02 27.21
N VAL A 162 8.08 -16.02 27.13
CA VAL A 162 7.46 -16.65 28.30
C VAL A 162 6.97 -18.07 27.97
N TYR A 163 7.14 -19.01 28.90
CA TYR A 163 6.77 -20.43 28.71
C TYR A 163 7.40 -21.09 27.47
N GLY A 164 8.58 -20.63 27.03
CA GLY A 164 9.24 -21.10 25.81
C GLY A 164 8.60 -20.58 24.51
N ASN A 165 7.64 -19.65 24.59
CA ASN A 165 7.05 -18.97 23.44
C ASN A 165 7.62 -17.57 23.28
N VAL A 166 7.68 -17.10 22.04
CA VAL A 166 8.04 -15.72 21.67
C VAL A 166 6.81 -15.04 21.09
N ILE A 167 6.32 -14.02 21.77
CA ILE A 167 5.15 -13.23 21.37
C ILE A 167 5.63 -11.85 20.96
N SER A 168 5.37 -11.39 19.73
CA SER A 168 5.83 -10.07 19.27
C SER A 168 4.70 -9.24 18.67
N MET A 169 4.66 -7.97 19.06
CA MET A 169 3.79 -6.91 18.51
C MET A 169 4.69 -5.85 17.87
N SER A 170 4.46 -5.49 16.62
CA SER A 170 5.31 -4.53 15.89
C SER A 170 4.51 -3.49 15.11
N GLN A 171 5.12 -2.33 14.90
CA GLN A 171 4.58 -1.24 14.09
C GLN A 171 4.50 -1.62 12.60
N GLU A 172 5.37 -2.52 12.15
CA GLU A 172 5.37 -3.06 10.76
C GLU A 172 4.08 -3.83 10.43
N HIS A 173 3.47 -4.45 11.45
CA HIS A 173 2.25 -5.23 11.31
C HIS A 173 1.24 -4.81 12.40
N PRO A 174 0.70 -3.58 12.30
CA PRO A 174 -0.20 -3.06 13.32
C PRO A 174 -1.45 -3.95 13.40
N ARG A 175 -1.93 -4.18 14.61
CA ARG A 175 -3.05 -5.09 14.88
C ARG A 175 -2.82 -6.52 14.36
N LYS A 176 -1.58 -7.00 14.38
CA LYS A 176 -1.26 -8.42 14.18
C LYS A 176 -0.22 -8.85 15.20
N VAL A 177 -0.42 -10.01 15.81
CA VAL A 177 0.52 -10.57 16.80
C VAL A 177 1.17 -11.81 16.23
N LYS A 178 2.50 -11.91 16.32
CA LYS A 178 3.23 -13.15 16.00
C LYS A 178 3.46 -13.96 17.27
N VAL A 179 3.20 -15.27 17.20
CA VAL A 179 3.55 -16.27 18.21
C VAL A 179 4.49 -17.28 17.56
N ASN A 180 5.73 -17.36 18.08
CA ASN A 180 6.81 -18.19 17.52
C ASN A 180 7.03 -17.91 16.02
N GLY A 181 7.02 -16.64 15.66
CA GLY A 181 7.19 -16.17 14.29
C GLY A 181 5.91 -16.14 13.45
N ALA A 182 4.84 -16.89 13.78
CA ALA A 182 3.62 -16.97 12.97
C ALA A 182 2.49 -16.06 13.50
N PHE A 183 1.75 -15.41 12.61
CA PHE A 183 0.60 -14.58 12.95
C PHE A 183 -0.54 -15.41 13.55
N VAL A 184 -1.23 -14.79 14.50
CA VAL A 184 -2.48 -15.29 15.07
C VAL A 184 -3.52 -14.20 15.07
N GLU A 185 -4.76 -14.56 14.78
CA GLU A 185 -5.90 -13.64 14.89
C GLU A 185 -6.35 -13.52 16.35
N LEU A 186 -6.68 -12.30 16.77
CA LEU A 186 -7.10 -12.00 18.13
C LEU A 186 -8.63 -12.09 18.29
N PRO A 187 -9.14 -12.63 19.40
CA PRO A 187 -8.39 -13.13 20.55
C PRO A 187 -7.76 -14.51 20.30
N PHE A 188 -6.57 -14.70 20.86
CA PHE A 188 -5.83 -15.96 20.81
C PHE A 188 -5.48 -16.44 22.22
N THR A 189 -5.77 -17.71 22.53
CA THR A 189 -5.53 -18.27 23.86
C THR A 189 -4.67 -19.52 23.76
N GLN A 190 -3.52 -19.50 24.44
CA GLN A 190 -2.73 -20.70 24.72
C GLN A 190 -3.14 -21.21 26.10
N LYS A 191 -3.94 -22.28 26.13
CA LYS A 191 -4.63 -22.77 27.34
C LYS A 191 -3.68 -22.92 28.53
N GLY A 192 -4.03 -22.28 29.64
CA GLY A 192 -3.28 -22.33 30.91
C GLY A 192 -1.97 -21.54 30.92
N GLN A 193 -1.60 -20.87 29.83
CA GLN A 193 -0.34 -20.12 29.71
C GLN A 193 -0.60 -18.62 29.53
N PHE A 194 -1.20 -18.21 28.41
CA PHE A 194 -1.43 -16.80 28.09
C PHE A 194 -2.61 -16.60 27.13
N GLU A 195 -3.08 -15.36 27.09
CA GLU A 195 -4.15 -14.87 26.23
C GLU A 195 -3.72 -13.57 25.56
N LEU A 196 -4.06 -13.42 24.28
CA LEU A 196 -3.77 -12.26 23.45
C LEU A 196 -5.10 -11.66 23.00
N TYR A 197 -5.26 -10.34 23.12
CA TYR A 197 -6.52 -9.66 22.80
C TYR A 197 -6.32 -8.16 22.49
N TYR A 198 -7.34 -7.55 21.89
CA TYR A 198 -7.43 -6.09 21.75
C TYR A 198 -8.12 -5.46 22.95
N SER A 199 -7.62 -4.31 23.39
CA SER A 199 -8.32 -3.42 24.30
C SER A 199 -8.06 -1.98 23.87
N GLY A 200 -9.10 -1.30 23.39
CA GLY A 200 -8.98 0.01 22.75
C GLY A 200 -8.02 -0.04 21.56
N VAL A 201 -7.09 0.91 21.49
CA VAL A 201 -6.06 0.97 20.44
C VAL A 201 -4.89 0.00 20.65
N HIS A 202 -4.83 -0.75 21.75
CA HIS A 202 -3.67 -1.59 22.10
C HIS A 202 -3.89 -3.08 21.84
N GLY A 203 -2.81 -3.78 21.50
CA GLY A 203 -2.69 -5.23 21.67
C GLY A 203 -2.21 -5.57 23.08
N PHE A 204 -2.76 -6.61 23.69
CA PHE A 204 -2.38 -7.10 25.01
C PHE A 204 -1.96 -8.57 24.96
N ALA A 205 -0.94 -8.91 25.75
CA ALA A 205 -0.61 -10.26 26.15
C ALA A 205 -0.76 -10.39 27.67
N ARG A 206 -1.72 -11.21 28.13
CA ARG A 206 -1.94 -11.54 29.55
C ARG A 206 -1.48 -12.96 29.83
N THR A 207 -0.60 -13.14 30.80
CA THR A 207 -0.17 -14.46 31.26
C THR A 207 -1.06 -14.99 32.39
N ALA A 208 -1.04 -16.30 32.62
CA ALA A 208 -1.78 -16.96 33.69
C ALA A 208 -1.34 -16.51 35.10
N PHE A 209 -0.09 -16.06 35.28
CA PHE A 209 0.40 -15.53 36.56
C PHE A 209 0.15 -14.02 36.73
N GLY A 210 -0.51 -13.37 35.77
CA GLY A 210 -1.00 -11.99 35.90
C GLY A 210 -0.09 -10.90 35.32
N LEU A 211 1.06 -11.23 34.73
CA LEU A 211 1.83 -10.28 33.91
C LEU A 211 1.02 -9.88 32.68
N ARG A 212 0.95 -8.57 32.41
CA ARG A 212 0.36 -8.01 31.19
C ARG A 212 1.39 -7.17 30.46
N VAL A 213 1.48 -7.36 29.15
CA VAL A 213 2.31 -6.55 28.25
C VAL A 213 1.41 -5.97 27.17
N SER A 214 1.53 -4.68 26.87
CA SER A 214 0.75 -4.06 25.78
C SER A 214 1.55 -3.12 24.91
N PHE A 215 1.08 -2.95 23.67
CA PHE A 215 1.66 -2.07 22.67
C PHE A 215 0.54 -1.38 21.86
N ASP A 216 0.69 -0.08 21.59
CA ASP A 216 -0.29 0.72 20.81
C ASP A 216 -0.06 0.68 19.29
N TRP A 217 0.86 -0.18 18.85
CA TRP A 217 1.27 -0.30 17.45
C TRP A 217 1.99 0.94 16.92
N TYR A 218 2.49 1.83 17.77
CA TYR A 218 3.15 3.08 17.37
C TYR A 218 4.41 3.41 18.18
N SER A 219 4.30 3.62 19.49
CA SER A 219 5.45 3.86 20.38
C SER A 219 5.18 3.60 21.86
N TYR A 220 3.93 3.42 22.27
CA TYR A 220 3.57 3.19 23.66
C TYR A 220 3.70 1.70 24.00
N ALA A 221 4.69 1.34 24.82
CA ALA A 221 4.90 0.01 25.37
C ALA A 221 4.62 -0.01 26.88
N ARG A 222 3.89 -1.01 27.38
CA ARG A 222 3.52 -1.14 28.81
C ARG A 222 3.83 -2.51 29.35
N VAL A 223 4.38 -2.55 30.57
CA VAL A 223 4.47 -3.77 31.38
C VAL A 223 3.73 -3.54 32.69
N ILE A 224 2.72 -4.37 32.98
CA ILE A 224 1.99 -4.37 34.25
C ILE A 224 2.35 -5.65 35.00
N LEU A 225 3.13 -5.48 36.07
CA LEU A 225 3.78 -6.55 36.81
C LEU A 225 3.06 -6.82 38.15
N PRO A 226 2.72 -8.08 38.48
CA PRO A 226 2.17 -8.42 39.79
C PRO A 226 3.14 -8.10 40.94
N ASP A 227 2.64 -7.61 42.08
CA ASP A 227 3.46 -7.26 43.26
C ASP A 227 4.29 -8.44 43.82
N ALA A 228 3.93 -9.68 43.46
CA ALA A 228 4.70 -10.88 43.77
C ALA A 228 6.13 -10.88 43.21
N TYR A 229 6.39 -10.09 42.17
CA TYR A 229 7.69 -9.96 41.50
C TYR A 229 8.52 -8.76 42.01
N ALA A 230 8.06 -8.06 43.04
CA ALA A 230 8.75 -6.90 43.60
C ALA A 230 10.20 -7.23 43.99
N GLY A 231 11.16 -6.44 43.53
CA GLY A 231 12.60 -6.64 43.76
C GLY A 231 13.22 -7.86 43.05
N ALA A 232 12.44 -8.62 42.29
CA ALA A 232 12.90 -9.83 41.58
C ALA A 232 13.18 -9.59 40.09
N VAL A 233 12.82 -8.41 39.57
CA VAL A 233 12.93 -8.06 38.16
C VAL A 233 14.12 -7.12 37.91
N CYS A 234 14.55 -7.04 36.66
CA CYS A 234 15.57 -6.10 36.22
C CYS A 234 15.41 -5.74 34.74
N GLY A 235 16.05 -4.65 34.33
CA GLY A 235 16.00 -4.09 32.97
C GLY A 235 15.85 -2.57 33.02
N LEU A 236 15.50 -1.99 31.88
CA LEU A 236 15.18 -0.56 31.77
C LEU A 236 14.03 -0.12 32.70
N CYS A 237 13.08 -1.01 33.01
CA CYS A 237 11.97 -0.72 33.93
C CYS A 237 12.35 -0.69 35.42
N GLY A 238 13.62 -0.87 35.78
CA GLY A 238 14.05 -0.93 37.16
C GLY A 238 13.74 -2.26 37.85
N ASN A 239 13.64 -2.26 39.18
CA ASN A 239 13.53 -3.48 39.98
C ASN A 239 12.18 -3.67 40.71
N ALA A 240 11.28 -2.68 40.64
CA ALA A 240 9.94 -2.70 41.23
C ALA A 240 9.92 -2.92 42.75
N ASN A 241 10.82 -2.26 43.49
CA ASN A 241 10.91 -2.38 44.96
C ASN A 241 10.28 -1.19 45.71
N ARG A 242 9.65 -0.24 44.99
CA ARG A 242 9.08 1.03 45.45
C ARG A 242 10.13 2.08 45.81
N ASN A 243 11.33 1.99 45.25
CA ASN A 243 12.43 2.93 45.47
C ASN A 243 13.03 3.39 44.14
N ALA A 244 12.48 4.47 43.59
CA ALA A 244 12.96 5.08 42.34
C ALA A 244 14.47 5.43 42.37
N ASP A 245 15.06 5.67 43.54
CA ASP A 245 16.47 6.04 43.64
C ASP A 245 17.42 4.91 43.22
N ASP A 246 16.99 3.64 43.22
CA ASP A 246 17.83 2.48 42.86
C ASP A 246 17.43 1.80 41.54
N ASP A 247 16.65 2.47 40.70
CA ASP A 247 16.28 1.94 39.39
C ASP A 247 17.38 2.07 38.33
N PHE A 248 18.33 2.99 38.51
CA PHE A 248 19.50 3.17 37.63
C PHE A 248 20.60 2.15 37.96
N ILE A 249 20.28 0.86 37.89
CA ILE A 249 21.21 -0.23 38.14
C ILE A 249 21.52 -0.97 36.84
N THR A 250 22.80 -1.03 36.51
CA THR A 250 23.33 -1.77 35.37
C THR A 250 23.19 -3.27 35.57
N ARG A 251 23.31 -4.03 34.48
CA ARG A 251 23.27 -5.50 34.50
C ARG A 251 24.28 -6.16 35.46
N ASP A 252 25.40 -5.51 35.74
CA ASP A 252 26.42 -5.98 36.69
C ASP A 252 26.14 -5.56 38.15
N GLY A 253 24.98 -4.96 38.43
CA GLY A 253 24.56 -4.56 39.78
C GLY A 253 25.16 -3.23 40.27
N LYS A 254 25.79 -2.44 39.40
CA LYS A 254 26.35 -1.13 39.73
C LYS A 254 25.39 -0.01 39.36
N ARG A 255 25.41 1.10 40.12
CA ARG A 255 24.67 2.32 39.75
C ARG A 255 25.23 2.91 38.46
N ALA A 256 24.36 3.16 37.49
CA ALA A 256 24.69 3.87 36.26
C ALA A 256 24.89 5.37 36.54
N ALA A 257 25.82 5.99 35.81
CA ALA A 257 26.10 7.43 35.86
C ALA A 257 25.05 8.23 35.08
N ASP A 258 24.54 7.66 33.99
CA ASP A 258 23.59 8.26 33.06
C ASP A 258 22.73 7.17 32.39
N GLU A 259 21.71 7.63 31.67
CA GLU A 259 20.75 6.82 30.91
C GLU A 259 21.42 5.97 29.82
N ILE A 260 22.50 6.46 29.20
CA ILE A 260 23.20 5.75 28.11
C ILE A 260 23.92 4.54 28.69
N GLN A 261 24.68 4.73 29.77
CA GLN A 261 25.37 3.65 30.47
C GLN A 261 24.37 2.61 31.00
N LEU A 262 23.23 3.06 31.54
CA LEU A 262 22.17 2.17 31.98
C LEU A 262 21.70 1.29 30.81
N ALA A 263 21.27 1.92 29.72
CA ALA A 263 20.65 1.21 28.61
C ALA A 263 21.62 0.34 27.81
N ASP A 264 22.87 0.78 27.61
CA ASP A 264 23.91 -0.04 27.00
C ASP A 264 24.18 -1.33 27.80
N SER A 265 24.11 -1.25 29.13
CA SER A 265 24.24 -2.45 29.98
C SER A 265 23.09 -3.44 29.81
N TRP A 266 21.92 -2.97 29.35
CA TRP A 266 20.71 -3.74 29.08
C TRP A 266 20.48 -4.02 27.59
N LYS A 267 21.45 -3.70 26.72
CA LYS A 267 21.42 -4.06 25.29
C LYS A 267 21.54 -5.58 25.12
N VAL A 268 20.64 -6.16 24.33
CA VAL A 268 20.57 -7.61 24.08
C VAL A 268 20.69 -7.99 22.60
N GLY A 269 20.72 -7.03 21.68
CA GLY A 269 20.94 -7.29 20.26
C GLY A 269 21.19 -6.04 19.43
N ASP A 270 21.91 -6.23 18.32
CA ASP A 270 22.13 -5.22 17.27
C ASP A 270 21.13 -5.41 16.12
N VAL A 271 20.71 -4.30 15.52
CA VAL A 271 19.91 -4.24 14.28
C VAL A 271 20.59 -3.26 13.31
N PRO A 272 20.32 -3.31 11.99
CA PRO A 272 20.81 -2.30 11.07
C PRO A 272 20.47 -0.89 11.58
N GLY A 273 21.48 0.00 11.67
CA GLY A 273 21.31 1.35 12.22
C GLY A 273 21.39 1.47 13.75
N CYS A 274 21.67 0.38 14.48
CA CYS A 274 21.79 0.40 15.95
C CYS A 274 22.94 1.30 16.44
N SER A 275 22.59 2.22 17.33
CA SER A 275 23.50 3.09 18.08
C SER A 275 23.05 3.22 19.54
N ALA A 276 24.00 3.54 20.42
CA ALA A 276 23.72 3.82 21.85
C ALA A 276 22.94 5.13 22.06
N GLY A 277 22.82 5.95 21.01
CA GLY A 277 22.18 7.24 20.99
C GLY A 277 22.54 7.98 19.70
N CYS A 278 22.12 9.23 19.58
CA CYS A 278 22.61 10.08 18.49
C CYS A 278 24.13 10.34 18.63
N VAL A 279 24.83 10.30 17.49
CA VAL A 279 26.29 10.48 17.42
C VAL A 279 26.59 11.81 16.71
N GLY A 280 27.17 12.79 17.41
CA GLY A 280 27.53 14.11 16.86
C GLY A 280 26.74 15.26 17.49
N ASP A 281 26.43 16.29 16.70
CA ASP A 281 25.55 17.41 17.12
C ASP A 281 24.09 16.95 17.06
N CYS A 282 23.60 16.39 18.16
CA CYS A 282 22.19 16.01 18.29
C CYS A 282 21.33 17.27 18.41
N PRO A 283 20.40 17.53 17.48
CA PRO A 283 19.51 18.68 17.59
C PRO A 283 18.57 18.49 18.79
N VAL A 284 18.92 19.08 19.93
CA VAL A 284 18.06 19.12 21.11
C VAL A 284 17.19 20.36 21.05
N CYS A 285 15.87 20.18 21.13
CA CYS A 285 14.93 21.29 21.27
C CYS A 285 15.15 22.03 22.59
N ASN A 286 15.64 23.26 22.51
CA ASN A 286 15.82 24.12 23.68
C ASN A 286 14.46 24.61 24.21
N GLU A 287 14.47 25.24 25.38
CA GLU A 287 13.23 25.69 26.02
C GLU A 287 12.45 26.72 25.19
N GLU A 288 13.13 27.60 24.46
CA GLU A 288 12.49 28.61 23.60
C GLU A 288 11.77 27.95 22.42
N GLN A 289 12.38 26.93 21.82
CA GLN A 289 11.81 26.16 20.71
C GLN A 289 10.62 25.29 21.14
N LYS A 290 10.57 24.84 22.41
CA LYS A 290 9.44 24.06 22.95
C LYS A 290 8.24 24.93 23.31
N GLN A 291 8.41 26.23 23.62
CA GLN A 291 7.31 27.10 24.05
C GLN A 291 6.07 27.09 23.14
N PRO A 292 6.19 27.18 21.80
CA PRO A 292 5.02 27.21 20.92
C PRO A 292 4.14 25.96 21.04
N TYR A 293 4.73 24.81 21.34
CA TYR A 293 4.04 23.52 21.44
C TYR A 293 3.35 23.30 22.78
N ARG A 294 3.60 24.14 23.79
CA ARG A 294 2.88 24.11 25.08
C ARG A 294 1.50 24.78 25.01
N GLY A 295 1.15 25.42 23.89
CA GLY A 295 -0.16 26.03 23.68
C GLY A 295 -1.28 25.03 23.37
N ASP A 296 -2.53 25.45 23.53
CA ASP A 296 -3.73 24.63 23.31
C ASP A 296 -3.92 24.13 21.86
N GLY A 297 -3.27 24.77 20.88
CA GLY A 297 -3.23 24.30 19.50
C GLY A 297 -2.34 23.06 19.29
N TYR A 298 -1.61 22.66 20.33
CA TYR A 298 -0.68 21.53 20.38
C TYR A 298 -0.87 20.75 21.69
N CYS A 299 0.13 20.74 22.59
CA CYS A 299 0.14 19.90 23.78
C CYS A 299 -0.58 20.49 25.00
N GLY A 300 -0.85 21.81 25.00
CA GLY A 300 -1.43 22.53 26.14
C GLY A 300 -2.77 21.97 26.61
N VAL A 301 -3.51 21.32 25.71
CA VAL A 301 -4.76 20.62 26.01
C VAL A 301 -4.60 19.60 27.15
N ILE A 302 -3.42 18.97 27.31
CA ILE A 302 -3.09 18.00 28.37
C ILE A 302 -3.27 18.61 29.76
N ALA A 303 -2.74 19.81 29.99
CA ALA A 303 -2.69 20.45 31.31
C ALA A 303 -3.74 21.56 31.52
N ARG A 304 -4.57 21.84 30.51
CA ARG A 304 -5.59 22.88 30.58
C ARG A 304 -6.60 22.61 31.71
N ALA A 305 -6.64 23.49 32.71
CA ALA A 305 -7.44 23.31 33.94
C ALA A 305 -8.96 23.14 33.69
N GLY A 306 -9.50 23.82 32.67
CA GLY A 306 -10.89 23.67 32.22
C GLY A 306 -11.03 22.81 30.95
N GLY A 307 -10.01 22.01 30.64
CA GLY A 307 -9.93 21.20 29.43
C GLY A 307 -10.57 19.82 29.57
N PRO A 308 -10.44 18.98 28.53
CA PRO A 308 -11.07 17.67 28.47
C PRO A 308 -10.51 16.65 29.48
N PHE A 309 -9.29 16.88 29.97
CA PHE A 309 -8.61 15.96 30.92
C PHE A 309 -8.65 16.42 32.38
N ARG A 310 -9.40 17.49 32.72
CA ARG A 310 -9.40 18.07 34.07
C ARG A 310 -9.70 17.08 35.20
N ALA A 311 -10.51 16.06 34.92
CA ALA A 311 -10.85 15.02 35.90
C ALA A 311 -9.65 14.11 36.24
N CYS A 312 -8.69 14.00 35.32
CA CYS A 312 -7.51 13.14 35.45
C CYS A 312 -6.36 13.80 36.21
N HIS A 313 -6.25 15.13 36.18
CA HIS A 313 -5.11 15.89 36.75
C HIS A 313 -4.82 15.58 38.23
N ARG A 314 -5.83 15.14 38.98
CA ARG A 314 -5.69 14.78 40.42
C ARG A 314 -5.08 13.41 40.65
N THR A 315 -5.17 12.52 39.67
CA THR A 315 -4.70 11.13 39.75
C THR A 315 -3.42 10.93 38.95
N VAL A 316 -3.35 11.52 37.76
CA VAL A 316 -2.17 11.46 36.88
C VAL A 316 -1.68 12.89 36.68
N ASN A 317 -0.46 13.19 37.13
CA ASN A 317 0.15 14.50 36.95
C ASN A 317 0.29 14.82 35.45
N PRO A 318 -0.33 15.90 34.92
CA PRO A 318 -0.27 16.22 33.49
C PRO A 318 1.08 16.79 33.06
N THR A 319 1.89 17.33 33.98
CA THR A 319 3.12 18.06 33.63
C THR A 319 4.14 17.19 32.88
N PRO A 320 4.45 15.95 33.32
CA PRO A 320 5.36 15.09 32.58
C PRO A 320 4.95 14.85 31.12
N PHE A 321 3.69 14.50 30.91
CA PHE A 321 3.12 14.23 29.58
C PHE A 321 3.04 15.48 28.70
N LEU A 322 2.78 16.66 29.28
CA LEU A 322 2.84 17.92 28.56
C LEU A 322 4.26 18.19 28.04
N GLU A 323 5.26 17.95 28.88
CA GLU A 323 6.67 18.18 28.54
C GLU A 323 7.19 17.18 27.50
N ASP A 324 6.82 15.89 27.63
CA ASP A 324 7.09 14.84 26.62
C ASP A 324 6.46 15.25 25.28
N CYS A 325 5.18 15.59 25.29
CA CYS A 325 4.47 16.03 24.10
C CYS A 325 5.12 17.26 23.45
N ALA A 326 5.52 18.26 24.25
CA ALA A 326 6.16 19.47 23.73
C ALA A 326 7.55 19.18 23.16
N PHE A 327 8.28 18.23 23.74
CA PHE A 327 9.56 17.75 23.23
C PHE A 327 9.39 17.03 21.88
N ASP A 328 8.50 16.04 21.81
CA ASP A 328 8.15 15.28 20.60
C ASP A 328 7.67 16.23 19.50
N ALA A 329 6.69 17.08 19.82
CA ALA A 329 6.16 18.06 18.88
C ALA A 329 7.23 19.03 18.39
N CYS A 330 8.20 19.41 19.21
CA CYS A 330 9.28 20.29 18.78
C CYS A 330 10.26 19.60 17.81
N HIS A 331 10.60 18.34 18.08
CA HIS A 331 11.44 17.54 17.18
C HIS A 331 10.77 17.34 15.83
N TYR A 332 9.47 17.07 15.84
CA TYR A 332 8.66 16.86 14.64
C TYR A 332 7.98 18.12 14.09
N LYS A 333 8.39 19.30 14.56
CA LYS A 333 7.86 20.61 14.14
C LYS A 333 6.33 20.72 14.14
N GLY A 334 5.68 20.05 15.07
CA GLY A 334 4.23 20.06 15.24
C GLY A 334 3.49 19.09 14.32
N HIS A 335 4.18 18.15 13.67
CA HIS A 335 3.56 17.13 12.83
C HIS A 335 2.44 16.42 13.60
N ARG A 336 1.27 16.32 12.96
CA ARG A 336 0.02 16.03 13.66
C ARG A 336 0.00 14.62 14.24
N ASP A 337 0.50 13.62 13.54
CA ASP A 337 0.46 12.22 14.01
C ASP A 337 1.25 12.03 15.31
N THR A 338 2.48 12.57 15.39
CA THR A 338 3.31 12.53 16.61
C THR A 338 2.61 13.23 17.77
N LEU A 339 2.10 14.45 17.54
CA LEU A 339 1.36 15.21 18.55
C LEU A 339 0.15 14.42 19.09
N CYS A 340 -0.67 13.88 18.19
CA CYS A 340 -1.89 13.19 18.59
C CYS A 340 -1.62 11.89 19.33
N LYS A 341 -0.50 11.22 19.05
CA LYS A 341 -0.07 10.02 19.76
C LYS A 341 0.47 10.35 21.15
N ALA A 342 1.23 11.44 21.30
CA ALA A 342 1.67 11.93 22.61
C ALA A 342 0.49 12.31 23.51
N ILE A 343 -0.52 13.01 22.99
CA ILE A 343 -1.75 13.31 23.75
C ILE A 343 -2.50 12.02 24.11
N ALA A 344 -2.62 11.07 23.17
CA ALA A 344 -3.30 9.79 23.40
C ALA A 344 -2.64 8.93 24.49
N ALA A 345 -1.32 9.06 24.71
CA ALA A 345 -0.63 8.41 25.83
C ALA A 345 -1.20 8.87 27.19
N TYR A 346 -1.46 10.17 27.36
CA TYR A 346 -2.08 10.69 28.59
C TYR A 346 -3.53 10.20 28.73
N VAL A 347 -4.29 10.15 27.64
CA VAL A 347 -5.66 9.59 27.64
C VAL A 347 -5.66 8.13 28.09
N THR A 348 -4.72 7.35 27.58
CA THR A 348 -4.55 5.93 27.93
C THR A 348 -4.27 5.76 29.42
N GLU A 349 -3.40 6.59 30.00
CA GLU A 349 -3.16 6.54 31.45
C GLU A 349 -4.42 6.91 32.25
N CYS A 350 -5.08 8.01 31.91
CA CYS A 350 -6.31 8.45 32.58
C CYS A 350 -7.39 7.36 32.59
N GLN A 351 -7.65 6.76 31.42
CA GLN A 351 -8.63 5.70 31.27
C GLN A 351 -8.22 4.43 32.01
N SER A 352 -6.92 4.11 32.09
CA SER A 352 -6.45 2.96 32.86
C SER A 352 -6.71 3.07 34.36
N HIS A 353 -6.90 4.29 34.88
CA HIS A 353 -7.35 4.59 36.24
C HIS A 353 -8.88 4.70 36.38
N GLY A 354 -9.64 4.43 35.32
CA GLY A 354 -11.11 4.50 35.33
C GLY A 354 -11.68 5.91 35.28
N ILE A 355 -10.89 6.87 34.81
CA ILE A 355 -11.30 8.29 34.75
C ILE A 355 -11.92 8.58 33.39
N GLY A 356 -13.13 9.14 33.40
CA GLY A 356 -13.80 9.61 32.19
C GLY A 356 -13.09 10.84 31.62
N VAL A 357 -12.79 10.79 30.31
CA VAL A 357 -12.19 11.87 29.54
C VAL A 357 -13.26 12.50 28.65
N GLU A 358 -13.27 13.83 28.49
CA GLU A 358 -14.18 14.52 27.58
C GLU A 358 -13.62 14.60 26.16
N GLN A 359 -14.48 14.94 25.19
CA GLN A 359 -14.10 15.00 23.78
C GLN A 359 -12.93 15.96 23.55
N TRP A 360 -11.79 15.39 23.14
CA TRP A 360 -10.55 16.13 22.86
C TRP A 360 -10.19 16.14 21.38
N ARG A 361 -10.64 15.15 20.60
CA ARG A 361 -10.49 15.10 19.14
C ARG A 361 -11.59 15.89 18.44
N THR A 362 -11.25 16.64 17.41
CA THR A 362 -12.20 17.34 16.53
C THR A 362 -11.80 17.14 15.07
N PRO A 363 -12.68 17.42 14.09
CA PRO A 363 -12.30 17.32 12.67
C PRO A 363 -11.04 18.11 12.30
N SER A 364 -10.76 19.22 13.00
CA SER A 364 -9.59 20.08 12.78
C SER A 364 -8.44 19.84 13.75
N PHE A 365 -8.60 18.96 14.76
CA PHE A 365 -7.59 18.67 15.77
C PHE A 365 -7.60 17.18 16.14
N CYS A 366 -6.60 16.44 15.63
CA CYS A 366 -6.46 15.01 15.90
C CYS A 366 -7.70 14.20 15.51
N GLY A 367 -8.35 14.57 14.40
CA GLY A 367 -9.57 13.95 13.89
C GLY A 367 -9.43 12.42 13.80
N PRO A 368 -10.41 11.66 14.31
CA PRO A 368 -10.30 10.21 14.31
C PRO A 368 -10.48 9.64 12.90
N SER A 369 -9.75 8.58 12.58
CA SER A 369 -9.91 7.80 11.35
C SER A 369 -10.15 6.35 11.73
N CYS A 370 -11.22 5.75 11.22
CA CYS A 370 -11.59 4.37 11.50
C CYS A 370 -11.76 3.56 10.21
N PRO A 371 -11.46 2.25 10.25
CA PRO A 371 -11.72 1.34 9.13
C PRO A 371 -13.17 1.35 8.66
N ARG A 372 -13.43 0.79 7.47
CA ARG A 372 -14.80 0.61 6.98
C ARG A 372 -15.66 -0.19 7.98
N HIS A 373 -16.93 0.18 8.06
CA HIS A 373 -17.91 -0.44 8.96
C HIS A 373 -17.54 -0.33 10.45
N SER A 374 -16.84 0.75 10.81
CA SER A 374 -16.50 1.07 12.18
C SER A 374 -16.54 2.57 12.42
N HIS A 375 -16.70 2.97 13.68
CA HIS A 375 -16.72 4.36 14.10
C HIS A 375 -15.84 4.57 15.33
N TYR A 376 -15.49 5.83 15.58
CA TYR A 376 -14.67 6.22 16.71
C TYR A 376 -15.53 6.36 17.97
N GLU A 377 -15.04 5.82 19.08
CA GLU A 377 -15.55 6.13 20.42
C GLU A 377 -14.39 6.50 21.35
N LEU A 378 -14.58 7.57 22.13
CA LEU A 378 -13.62 7.95 23.17
C LEU A 378 -13.65 6.99 24.36
N CYS A 379 -14.80 6.38 24.64
CA CYS A 379 -15.03 5.51 25.79
C CYS A 379 -15.90 4.32 25.35
N GLY A 380 -15.31 3.45 24.51
CA GLY A 380 -15.95 2.23 24.05
C GLY A 380 -15.61 1.02 24.92
N SER A 381 -16.26 -0.11 24.63
CA SER A 381 -16.06 -1.37 25.37
C SER A 381 -14.62 -1.86 25.26
N SER A 382 -13.97 -2.13 26.40
CA SER A 382 -12.58 -2.65 26.43
C SER A 382 -12.44 -4.03 25.79
N CYS A 383 -13.55 -4.76 25.63
CA CYS A 383 -13.62 -5.99 24.86
C CYS A 383 -14.44 -5.77 23.59
N LEU A 384 -13.79 -5.87 22.44
CA LEU A 384 -14.46 -5.85 21.14
C LEU A 384 -15.20 -7.18 20.90
N ALA A 385 -16.42 -7.11 20.40
CA ALA A 385 -17.11 -8.29 19.89
C ALA A 385 -16.37 -8.83 18.67
N THR A 386 -15.95 -10.09 18.73
CA THR A 386 -15.22 -10.76 17.64
C THR A 386 -16.01 -11.95 17.12
N CYS A 387 -15.67 -12.41 15.92
CA CYS A 387 -16.23 -13.62 15.34
C CYS A 387 -15.97 -14.89 16.17
N ARG A 388 -14.95 -14.86 17.04
CA ARG A 388 -14.68 -15.92 18.00
C ARG A 388 -15.55 -15.73 19.26
N GLY A 389 -16.85 -15.88 19.11
CA GLY A 389 -17.82 -15.72 20.19
C GLY A 389 -17.98 -16.97 21.05
N ARG A 390 -17.34 -17.03 22.23
CA ARG A 390 -17.78 -17.89 23.36
C ARG A 390 -17.16 -17.59 24.74
N ALA A 391 -16.09 -16.81 24.85
CA ALA A 391 -15.62 -16.27 26.13
C ALA A 391 -15.08 -14.86 25.92
N VAL A 392 -15.60 -13.88 26.67
CA VAL A 392 -14.96 -12.56 26.74
C VAL A 392 -13.64 -12.76 27.47
N PRO A 393 -12.50 -12.32 26.91
CA PRO A 393 -11.21 -12.42 27.60
C PRO A 393 -11.34 -11.84 29.01
N GLU A 394 -10.99 -12.63 30.04
CA GLU A 394 -11.03 -12.15 31.44
C GLU A 394 -10.17 -10.88 31.60
N GLY A 395 -9.18 -10.68 30.73
CA GLY A 395 -8.25 -9.55 30.74
C GLY A 395 -8.87 -8.19 30.44
N CYS A 396 -10.04 -8.14 29.81
CA CYS A 396 -10.69 -6.88 29.44
C CYS A 396 -12.05 -6.67 30.14
N THR A 397 -12.70 -7.71 30.67
CA THR A 397 -14.00 -7.60 31.38
C THR A 397 -13.97 -6.73 32.63
N SER A 398 -12.79 -6.55 33.23
CA SER A 398 -12.58 -5.76 34.45
C SER A 398 -11.89 -4.42 34.20
N VAL A 399 -11.70 -4.02 32.94
CA VAL A 399 -10.97 -2.81 32.56
C VAL A 399 -11.99 -1.69 32.28
N PRO A 400 -11.72 -0.43 32.67
CA PRO A 400 -12.54 0.71 32.29
C PRO A 400 -12.63 0.87 30.77
N CYS A 401 -13.62 1.64 30.29
CA CYS A 401 -13.76 1.92 28.86
C CYS A 401 -12.48 2.52 28.26
N THR A 402 -12.27 2.29 26.98
CA THR A 402 -11.04 2.69 26.27
C THR A 402 -11.36 3.43 24.98
N GLU A 403 -10.50 4.36 24.59
CA GLU A 403 -10.53 5.03 23.29
C GLU A 403 -10.18 4.05 22.16
N GLY A 404 -10.88 4.15 21.02
CA GLY A 404 -10.58 3.33 19.84
C GLY A 404 -11.63 3.41 18.72
N CYS A 405 -11.46 2.53 17.74
CA CYS A 405 -12.46 2.29 16.68
C CYS A 405 -13.23 1.00 16.99
N PHE A 406 -14.55 1.08 16.87
CA PHE A 406 -15.50 0.03 17.24
C PHE A 406 -16.38 -0.30 16.04
N CYS A 407 -16.69 -1.58 15.83
CA CYS A 407 -17.52 -2.00 14.71
C CYS A 407 -18.93 -1.41 14.81
N ASP A 408 -19.50 -1.05 13.67
CA ASP A 408 -20.87 -0.54 13.59
C ASP A 408 -21.88 -1.60 14.02
N LYS A 409 -23.08 -1.15 14.40
CA LYS A 409 -24.17 -2.06 14.80
C LYS A 409 -24.46 -3.08 13.70
N GLY A 410 -24.39 -4.37 14.05
CA GLY A 410 -24.58 -5.50 13.11
C GLY A 410 -23.28 -6.09 12.55
N PHE A 411 -22.15 -5.43 12.80
CA PHE A 411 -20.80 -5.88 12.44
C PHE A 411 -20.04 -6.37 13.67
N VAL A 412 -19.11 -7.29 13.46
CA VAL A 412 -18.21 -7.86 14.46
C VAL A 412 -16.81 -7.97 13.89
N LEU A 413 -15.80 -8.00 14.76
CA LEU A 413 -14.41 -8.03 14.34
C LEU A 413 -14.02 -9.45 13.88
N SER A 414 -13.61 -9.57 12.61
CA SER A 414 -13.00 -10.75 12.01
C SER A 414 -11.54 -10.45 11.71
N GLY A 415 -10.67 -10.78 12.67
CA GLY A 415 -9.27 -10.39 12.65
C GLY A 415 -9.08 -8.89 12.88
N ASP A 416 -8.75 -8.13 11.82
CA ASP A 416 -8.58 -6.68 11.84
C ASP A 416 -9.74 -5.89 11.20
N GLU A 417 -10.74 -6.58 10.63
CA GLU A 417 -11.84 -5.99 9.85
C GLU A 417 -13.21 -6.18 10.50
N CYS A 418 -14.08 -5.17 10.37
CA CYS A 418 -15.47 -5.28 10.81
C CYS A 418 -16.32 -5.86 9.68
N VAL A 419 -16.85 -7.07 9.91
CA VAL A 419 -17.68 -7.80 8.94
C VAL A 419 -19.08 -8.08 9.52
N PRO A 420 -20.12 -8.25 8.70
CA PRO A 420 -21.41 -8.71 9.18
C PRO A 420 -21.26 -10.03 9.96
N ALA A 421 -22.02 -10.23 11.04
CA ALA A 421 -21.88 -11.42 11.88
C ALA A 421 -22.08 -12.77 11.13
N GLY A 422 -22.86 -12.78 10.05
CA GLY A 422 -23.02 -13.95 9.17
C GLY A 422 -21.82 -14.24 8.27
N GLU A 423 -20.82 -13.36 8.22
CA GLU A 423 -19.60 -13.50 7.42
C GLU A 423 -18.37 -13.87 8.26
N CYS A 424 -18.59 -14.30 9.50
CA CYS A 424 -17.52 -14.86 10.31
C CYS A 424 -16.90 -16.10 9.66
N GLY A 425 -15.60 -16.25 9.88
CA GLY A 425 -14.79 -17.36 9.38
C GLY A 425 -14.88 -18.61 10.26
N CYS A 426 -13.76 -19.31 10.40
CA CYS A 426 -13.71 -20.66 10.93
C CYS A 426 -12.73 -20.77 12.10
N GLU A 427 -12.94 -21.76 12.97
CA GLU A 427 -11.98 -22.14 14.00
C GLU A 427 -11.35 -23.49 13.66
N HIS A 428 -10.03 -23.56 13.64
CA HIS A 428 -9.27 -24.78 13.37
C HIS A 428 -8.03 -24.84 14.25
N GLY A 429 -7.80 -25.96 14.94
CA GLY A 429 -6.63 -26.12 15.81
C GLY A 429 -6.51 -25.07 16.93
N GLY A 430 -7.64 -24.52 17.39
CA GLY A 430 -7.66 -23.43 18.39
C GLY A 430 -7.27 -22.06 17.85
N ARG A 431 -7.20 -21.88 16.53
CA ARG A 431 -6.95 -20.62 15.83
C ARG A 431 -8.16 -20.21 15.00
N TYR A 432 -8.39 -18.91 14.90
CA TYR A 432 -9.40 -18.32 14.02
C TYR A 432 -8.79 -18.00 12.66
N TYR A 433 -9.52 -18.28 11.60
CA TYR A 433 -9.20 -17.96 10.21
C TYR A 433 -10.39 -17.22 9.60
N LYS A 434 -10.13 -16.20 8.79
CA LYS A 434 -11.18 -15.41 8.14
C LYS A 434 -11.94 -16.26 7.12
N LYS A 435 -13.18 -15.86 6.82
CA LYS A 435 -13.97 -16.48 5.75
C LYS A 435 -13.21 -16.38 4.43
N ASP A 436 -13.25 -17.46 3.65
CA ASP A 436 -12.58 -17.64 2.36
C ASP A 436 -11.03 -17.62 2.45
N GLU A 437 -10.45 -17.69 3.66
CA GLU A 437 -9.01 -17.78 3.85
C GLU A 437 -8.47 -19.18 3.54
N ASP A 438 -7.38 -19.22 2.75
CA ASP A 438 -6.54 -20.40 2.57
C ASP A 438 -5.37 -20.37 3.54
N PHE A 439 -5.16 -21.45 4.29
CA PHE A 439 -4.08 -21.53 5.29
C PHE A 439 -3.43 -22.91 5.34
N TYR A 440 -2.18 -22.96 5.79
CA TYR A 440 -1.51 -24.22 6.14
C TYR A 440 -1.74 -24.50 7.62
N ALA A 441 -2.46 -25.58 7.93
CA ALA A 441 -2.59 -26.08 9.30
C ALA A 441 -1.29 -26.77 9.77
N SER A 442 -0.58 -27.38 8.82
CA SER A 442 0.76 -27.94 8.99
C SER A 442 1.50 -27.95 7.66
N CYS A 443 2.78 -28.34 7.67
CA CYS A 443 3.55 -28.55 6.44
C CYS A 443 3.04 -29.68 5.53
N ARG A 444 1.99 -30.40 5.96
CA ARG A 444 1.37 -31.49 5.20
C ARG A 444 -0.10 -31.26 4.91
N GLU A 445 -0.66 -30.14 5.37
CA GLU A 445 -2.11 -29.93 5.35
C GLU A 445 -2.42 -28.47 5.05
N ARG A 446 -3.14 -28.24 3.95
CA ARG A 446 -3.69 -26.94 3.58
C ARG A 446 -5.20 -26.99 3.68
N CYS A 447 -5.76 -25.98 4.33
CA CYS A 447 -7.17 -25.85 4.60
C CYS A 447 -7.72 -24.58 3.97
N HIS A 448 -9.02 -24.61 3.71
CA HIS A 448 -9.80 -23.47 3.23
C HIS A 448 -10.97 -23.26 4.19
N CYS A 449 -11.13 -22.02 4.68
CA CYS A 449 -12.25 -21.66 5.53
C CYS A 449 -13.46 -21.24 4.68
N LYS A 450 -14.50 -22.07 4.66
CA LYS A 450 -15.76 -21.78 3.95
C LYS A 450 -16.74 -20.99 4.82
N ALA A 451 -17.83 -20.56 4.18
CA ALA A 451 -19.00 -20.02 4.87
C ALA A 451 -19.51 -20.96 5.98
N ASN A 452 -20.16 -20.37 6.99
CA ASN A 452 -20.71 -21.07 8.16
C ASN A 452 -19.66 -21.79 9.04
N GLY A 453 -18.39 -21.35 9.00
CA GLY A 453 -17.33 -21.86 9.84
C GLY A 453 -16.80 -23.26 9.46
N VAL A 454 -17.11 -23.73 8.24
CA VAL A 454 -16.70 -25.06 7.77
C VAL A 454 -15.27 -25.00 7.25
N VAL A 455 -14.40 -25.87 7.75
CA VAL A 455 -13.00 -25.98 7.31
C VAL A 455 -12.83 -27.19 6.42
N GLU A 456 -12.30 -27.00 5.22
CA GLU A 456 -11.95 -28.09 4.31
C GLU A 456 -10.44 -28.19 4.14
N CYS A 457 -9.86 -29.28 4.64
CA CYS A 457 -8.43 -29.54 4.55
C CYS A 457 -8.10 -30.59 3.48
N LYS A 458 -6.93 -30.44 2.88
CA LYS A 458 -6.35 -31.37 1.91
C LYS A 458 -4.90 -31.60 2.26
N GLU A 459 -4.46 -32.85 2.13
CA GLU A 459 -3.05 -33.19 2.25
C GLU A 459 -2.28 -32.54 1.10
N VAL A 460 -1.21 -31.81 1.43
CA VAL A 460 -0.36 -31.12 0.45
C VAL A 460 1.10 -31.24 0.85
N PHE A 461 1.97 -31.28 -0.15
CA PHE A 461 3.41 -31.19 0.03
C PHE A 461 3.93 -29.98 -0.73
N CYS A 462 4.94 -29.31 -0.16
CA CYS A 462 5.70 -28.30 -0.87
C CYS A 462 6.39 -28.94 -2.09
N SER A 463 6.51 -28.18 -3.18
CA SER A 463 7.19 -28.68 -4.37
C SER A 463 8.70 -28.86 -4.12
N ALA A 464 9.40 -29.47 -5.08
CA ALA A 464 10.86 -29.64 -5.01
C ALA A 464 11.65 -28.30 -4.97
N HIS A 465 10.99 -27.18 -5.21
CA HIS A 465 11.54 -25.82 -5.22
C HIS A 465 10.98 -24.94 -4.10
N GLU A 466 10.30 -25.57 -3.13
CA GLU A 466 9.73 -24.90 -1.98
C GLU A 466 10.15 -25.61 -0.70
N GLU A 467 10.22 -24.84 0.38
CA GLU A 467 10.42 -25.32 1.73
C GLU A 467 9.25 -24.88 2.60
N CYS A 468 8.77 -25.78 3.46
CA CYS A 468 7.77 -25.39 4.44
C CYS A 468 8.45 -24.63 5.59
N ARG A 469 8.12 -23.36 5.72
CA ARG A 469 8.63 -22.52 6.80
C ARG A 469 7.62 -21.42 7.13
N VAL A 470 7.90 -20.70 8.21
CA VAL A 470 7.20 -19.45 8.50
C VAL A 470 8.00 -18.32 7.86
N GLU A 471 7.40 -17.60 6.91
CA GLU A 471 8.00 -16.44 6.26
C GLU A 471 6.99 -15.28 6.34
N ASP A 472 7.47 -14.10 6.74
CA ASP A 472 6.64 -12.92 7.00
C ASP A 472 5.39 -13.19 7.85
N GLY A 473 5.52 -14.07 8.85
CA GLY A 473 4.43 -14.40 9.76
C GLY A 473 3.44 -15.43 9.27
N VAL A 474 3.57 -15.97 8.06
CA VAL A 474 2.63 -16.96 7.53
C VAL A 474 3.34 -18.29 7.39
N LEU A 475 2.69 -19.38 7.83
CA LEU A 475 3.18 -20.73 7.57
C LEU A 475 2.77 -21.11 6.15
N GLY A 476 3.73 -21.59 5.35
CA GLY A 476 3.45 -21.99 3.99
C GLY A 476 4.65 -22.63 3.32
N CYS A 477 4.44 -22.99 2.05
CA CYS A 477 5.50 -23.40 1.15
C CYS A 477 6.08 -22.16 0.50
N TYR A 478 7.36 -21.89 0.76
CA TYR A 478 8.07 -20.72 0.25
C TYR A 478 9.21 -21.14 -0.67
N PRO A 479 9.52 -20.35 -1.72
CA PRO A 479 10.59 -20.66 -2.66
C PRO A 479 11.93 -20.87 -1.97
N THR A 480 12.70 -21.87 -2.40
CA THR A 480 14.07 -22.11 -1.93
C THR A 480 15.10 -21.17 -2.56
N GLY A 481 14.72 -20.51 -3.66
CA GLY A 481 15.59 -19.62 -4.43
C GLY A 481 14.81 -18.81 -5.45
N TYR A 482 15.55 -17.98 -6.17
CA TYR A 482 15.02 -17.02 -7.14
C TYR A 482 15.95 -16.91 -8.35
N GLY A 483 15.35 -16.85 -9.54
CA GLY A 483 15.99 -16.58 -10.82
C GLY A 483 16.03 -15.09 -11.08
N ARG A 484 17.08 -14.65 -11.77
CA ARG A 484 17.32 -13.22 -12.06
C ARG A 484 17.48 -13.01 -13.55
N LEU A 485 16.60 -12.21 -14.14
CA LEU A 485 16.75 -11.66 -15.48
C LEU A 485 17.27 -10.23 -15.33
N VAL A 486 18.37 -9.95 -16.02
CA VAL A 486 19.04 -8.64 -15.98
C VAL A 486 18.92 -7.98 -17.33
N VAL A 487 18.58 -6.70 -17.33
CA VAL A 487 18.74 -5.82 -18.48
C VAL A 487 19.60 -4.62 -18.05
N SER A 488 20.64 -4.29 -18.80
CA SER A 488 21.60 -3.23 -18.45
C SER A 488 22.14 -2.50 -19.68
N GLY A 489 22.43 -1.20 -19.58
CA GLY A 489 23.19 -0.49 -20.63
C GLY A 489 22.40 -0.34 -21.93
N ASP A 490 23.06 -0.63 -23.07
CA ASP A 490 22.60 -0.31 -24.42
C ASP A 490 21.91 -1.44 -25.23
N PRO A 491 20.73 -1.89 -24.78
CA PRO A 491 20.47 -2.80 -23.68
C PRO A 491 21.05 -4.21 -23.93
N HIS A 492 21.88 -4.61 -23.00
CA HIS A 492 22.34 -5.98 -22.80
C HIS A 492 21.38 -6.78 -21.93
N TYR A 493 21.18 -8.04 -22.26
CA TYR A 493 20.31 -8.97 -21.54
C TYR A 493 21.11 -10.14 -20.98
N VAL A 494 20.75 -10.59 -19.78
CA VAL A 494 21.15 -11.90 -19.24
C VAL A 494 19.88 -12.63 -18.81
N THR A 495 19.59 -13.75 -19.46
CA THR A 495 18.43 -14.61 -19.16
C THR A 495 18.49 -15.15 -17.73
N PHE A 496 17.38 -15.74 -17.27
CA PHE A 496 17.32 -16.38 -15.95
C PHE A 496 18.37 -17.48 -15.75
N ASP A 497 18.78 -18.15 -16.82
CA ASP A 497 19.75 -19.25 -16.81
C ASP A 497 21.17 -18.81 -17.21
N GLY A 498 21.37 -17.51 -17.45
CA GLY A 498 22.69 -16.89 -17.63
C GLY A 498 23.16 -16.70 -19.07
N ARG A 499 22.29 -16.87 -20.07
CA ARG A 499 22.60 -16.60 -21.48
C ARG A 499 22.56 -15.10 -21.76
N ALA A 500 23.66 -14.56 -22.28
CA ALA A 500 23.76 -13.14 -22.63
C ALA A 500 23.43 -12.87 -24.12
N PHE A 501 22.80 -11.71 -24.41
CA PHE A 501 22.53 -11.21 -25.77
C PHE A 501 22.13 -9.73 -25.77
N ASP A 502 22.12 -9.11 -26.97
CA ASP A 502 21.89 -7.67 -27.13
C ASP A 502 20.67 -7.37 -28.00
N ILE A 503 19.97 -6.27 -27.72
CA ILE A 503 18.87 -5.78 -28.55
C ILE A 503 19.14 -4.36 -29.01
N LEU A 504 19.38 -4.20 -30.31
CA LEU A 504 19.82 -2.93 -30.89
C LEU A 504 18.66 -2.04 -31.35
N GLY A 505 17.45 -2.61 -31.47
CA GLY A 505 16.27 -1.99 -32.07
C GLY A 505 15.20 -1.52 -31.08
N SER A 506 14.43 -0.51 -31.47
CA SER A 506 13.31 0.02 -30.68
C SER A 506 12.03 -0.76 -30.93
N CYS A 507 11.53 -1.46 -29.91
CA CYS A 507 10.23 -2.13 -29.93
C CYS A 507 9.73 -2.32 -28.49
N THR A 508 8.51 -2.82 -28.34
CA THR A 508 8.04 -3.37 -27.06
C THR A 508 8.22 -4.88 -27.10
N TYR A 509 8.87 -5.43 -26.08
CA TYR A 509 9.18 -6.86 -26.00
C TYR A 509 8.57 -7.50 -24.76
N ILE A 510 8.18 -8.77 -24.89
CA ILE A 510 7.81 -9.61 -23.75
C ILE A 510 9.10 -10.12 -23.10
N LEU A 511 9.42 -9.62 -21.91
CA LEU A 511 10.58 -10.08 -21.15
C LEU A 511 10.33 -11.44 -20.50
N ALA A 512 9.23 -11.53 -19.75
CA ALA A 512 8.88 -12.74 -19.03
C ALA A 512 7.36 -12.79 -18.86
N ARG A 513 6.77 -13.96 -19.10
CA ARG A 513 5.38 -14.25 -18.74
C ARG A 513 5.23 -15.72 -18.39
N LEU A 514 4.17 -16.04 -17.66
CA LEU A 514 3.79 -17.44 -17.41
C LEU A 514 3.23 -18.06 -18.70
N CYS A 515 3.82 -19.16 -19.16
CA CYS A 515 3.42 -19.79 -20.43
C CYS A 515 2.85 -21.19 -20.25
N LYS A 516 3.24 -21.88 -19.17
CA LYS A 516 2.65 -23.13 -18.75
C LYS A 516 1.87 -22.88 -17.46
N SER A 517 0.57 -22.59 -17.62
CA SER A 517 -0.30 -22.28 -16.49
C SER A 517 -0.40 -23.47 -15.52
N GLU A 518 -0.33 -23.17 -14.22
CA GLU A 518 -0.61 -24.12 -13.15
C GLU A 518 -1.53 -23.47 -12.11
N PRO A 519 -2.42 -24.24 -11.45
CA PRO A 519 -3.39 -23.68 -10.49
C PRO A 519 -2.78 -22.89 -9.33
N ARG A 520 -1.51 -23.15 -8.97
CA ARG A 520 -0.83 -22.49 -7.84
C ARG A 520 -0.02 -21.26 -8.24
N LEU A 521 0.18 -21.02 -9.54
CA LEU A 521 1.01 -19.93 -10.04
C LEU A 521 0.15 -18.73 -10.45
N THR A 522 0.57 -17.54 -10.04
CA THR A 522 -0.09 -16.31 -10.46
C THR A 522 0.34 -15.97 -11.88
N ASN A 523 -0.62 -15.70 -12.76
CA ASN A 523 -0.30 -15.24 -14.10
C ASN A 523 0.25 -13.80 -14.05
N PHE A 524 1.28 -13.54 -14.84
CA PHE A 524 1.88 -12.22 -14.97
C PHE A 524 2.56 -12.04 -16.32
N SER A 525 2.80 -10.79 -16.69
CA SER A 525 3.67 -10.44 -17.81
C SER A 525 4.50 -9.21 -17.49
N VAL A 526 5.78 -9.25 -17.85
CA VAL A 526 6.69 -8.11 -17.82
C VAL A 526 7.03 -7.73 -19.26
N LEU A 527 6.76 -6.48 -19.62
CA LEU A 527 7.08 -5.89 -20.91
C LEU A 527 8.14 -4.81 -20.72
N LEU A 528 9.02 -4.68 -21.71
CA LEU A 528 9.99 -3.59 -21.80
C LEU A 528 9.89 -2.93 -23.16
N GLU A 529 9.63 -1.63 -23.14
CA GLU A 529 9.64 -0.77 -24.31
C GLU A 529 11.00 -0.08 -24.42
N HIS A 530 11.59 -0.14 -25.60
CA HIS A 530 12.78 0.63 -25.96
C HIS A 530 12.44 1.77 -26.92
N ASP A 531 13.12 2.92 -26.79
CA ASP A 531 13.11 4.00 -27.78
C ASP A 531 14.48 4.22 -28.43
N VAL A 532 14.48 4.92 -29.57
CA VAL A 532 15.71 5.34 -30.24
C VAL A 532 16.23 6.60 -29.55
N GLY A 533 17.40 6.52 -28.91
CA GLY A 533 18.03 7.65 -28.23
C GLY A 533 18.40 8.79 -29.19
N GLY A 534 18.13 10.03 -28.80
CA GLY A 534 18.43 11.25 -29.57
C GLY A 534 19.91 11.63 -29.51
N GLN A 535 20.77 10.85 -30.17
CA GLN A 535 22.09 11.20 -30.76
C GLN A 535 22.96 9.96 -31.06
N GLY A 536 22.55 8.74 -30.68
CA GLY A 536 23.43 7.56 -30.64
C GLY A 536 23.04 6.31 -31.45
N ASN A 537 21.96 6.29 -32.25
CA ASN A 537 21.54 5.10 -33.04
C ASN A 537 21.26 3.79 -32.26
N VAL A 538 21.38 3.75 -30.92
CA VAL A 538 21.13 2.56 -30.07
C VAL A 538 19.82 2.70 -29.29
N ALA A 539 19.11 1.59 -29.13
CA ALA A 539 17.89 1.49 -28.35
C ALA A 539 18.18 1.72 -26.85
N LEU A 540 17.29 2.39 -26.11
CA LEU A 540 17.42 2.56 -24.66
C LEU A 540 16.09 2.20 -23.98
N MET A 541 16.14 1.74 -22.74
CA MET A 541 14.93 1.48 -21.95
C MET A 541 14.07 2.74 -21.84
N LYS A 542 12.81 2.67 -22.26
CA LYS A 542 11.85 3.77 -22.15
C LYS A 542 10.85 3.51 -21.03
N LYS A 543 10.28 2.32 -20.99
CA LYS A 543 9.17 2.00 -20.10
C LYS A 543 9.13 0.51 -19.74
N VAL A 544 9.03 0.22 -18.45
CA VAL A 544 8.80 -1.13 -17.92
C VAL A 544 7.33 -1.24 -17.55
N VAL A 545 6.64 -2.29 -18.00
CA VAL A 545 5.24 -2.56 -17.65
C VAL A 545 5.12 -3.95 -17.04
N ILE A 546 4.48 -4.06 -15.87
CA ILE A 546 4.11 -5.34 -15.28
C ILE A 546 2.59 -5.43 -15.13
N SER A 547 2.02 -6.52 -15.61
CA SER A 547 0.62 -6.86 -15.37
C SER A 547 0.55 -8.07 -14.45
N ILE A 548 -0.06 -7.92 -13.27
CA ILE A 548 -0.17 -8.98 -12.26
C ILE A 548 -1.31 -8.67 -11.28
N HIS A 549 -2.02 -9.72 -10.81
CA HIS A 549 -3.14 -9.59 -9.86
C HIS A 549 -4.27 -8.64 -10.31
N GLY A 550 -4.40 -8.39 -11.62
CA GLY A 550 -5.38 -7.44 -12.17
C GLY A 550 -4.86 -6.00 -12.29
N TYR A 551 -3.70 -5.70 -11.73
CA TYR A 551 -3.04 -4.40 -11.85
C TYR A 551 -2.15 -4.34 -13.08
N THR A 552 -2.06 -3.16 -13.68
CA THR A 552 -1.03 -2.80 -14.67
C THR A 552 -0.20 -1.64 -14.13
N VAL A 553 1.05 -1.93 -13.77
CA VAL A 553 1.99 -0.92 -13.28
C VAL A 553 2.99 -0.58 -14.37
N SER A 554 3.25 0.71 -14.57
CA SER A 554 4.30 1.16 -15.48
C SER A 554 5.26 2.16 -14.87
N MET A 555 6.56 1.96 -15.13
CA MET A 555 7.67 2.78 -14.70
C MET A 555 8.40 3.32 -15.94
N GLU A 556 8.59 4.63 -16.02
CA GLU A 556 9.16 5.31 -17.20
C GLU A 556 10.56 5.86 -16.90
N ARG A 557 11.46 5.80 -17.89
CA ARG A 557 12.81 6.36 -17.79
C ARG A 557 12.73 7.85 -17.45
N GLY A 558 13.58 8.28 -16.51
CA GLY A 558 13.65 9.67 -16.05
C GLY A 558 12.56 10.11 -15.06
N ARG A 559 11.47 9.35 -14.89
CA ARG A 559 10.44 9.63 -13.88
C ARG A 559 10.80 8.97 -12.56
N LYS A 560 11.60 9.67 -11.76
CA LYS A 560 12.03 9.15 -10.46
C LYS A 560 10.86 9.17 -9.48
N TRP A 561 10.75 8.10 -8.69
CA TRP A 561 9.88 8.02 -7.51
C TRP A 561 8.37 8.16 -7.74
N GLU A 562 7.95 8.07 -9.00
CA GLU A 562 6.56 8.03 -9.41
C GLU A 562 6.30 6.78 -10.24
N VAL A 563 5.09 6.24 -10.12
CA VAL A 563 4.63 5.12 -10.96
C VAL A 563 3.22 5.38 -11.46
N MET A 564 2.87 4.75 -12.59
CA MET A 564 1.50 4.69 -13.05
C MET A 564 0.91 3.32 -12.67
N VAL A 565 -0.26 3.29 -12.03
CA VAL A 565 -1.02 2.08 -11.74
C VAL A 565 -2.41 2.23 -12.35
N ASP A 566 -2.78 1.33 -13.25
CA ASP A 566 -4.07 1.32 -13.96
C ASP A 566 -4.41 2.66 -14.63
N GLY A 567 -3.38 3.36 -15.13
CA GLY A 567 -3.51 4.66 -15.79
C GLY A 567 -3.56 5.87 -14.86
N GLU A 568 -3.51 5.68 -13.53
CA GLU A 568 -3.40 6.75 -12.52
C GLU A 568 -1.97 6.88 -11.97
N ARG A 569 -1.55 8.11 -11.66
CA ARG A 569 -0.20 8.44 -11.18
C ARG A 569 -0.14 8.43 -9.66
N TYR A 570 0.92 7.83 -9.13
CA TYR A 570 1.19 7.75 -7.70
C TYR A 570 2.62 8.20 -7.38
N THR A 571 2.74 9.07 -6.38
CA THR A 571 4.01 9.36 -5.70
C THR A 571 4.31 8.20 -4.73
N LEU A 572 5.54 7.70 -4.74
CA LEU A 572 5.96 6.61 -3.84
C LEU A 572 6.21 7.12 -2.41
N PRO A 573 5.99 6.28 -1.38
CA PRO A 573 5.61 4.86 -1.43
C PRO A 573 4.13 4.61 -1.72
N LEU A 574 3.82 3.43 -2.25
CA LEU A 574 2.46 2.94 -2.51
C LEU A 574 2.28 1.51 -2.00
N VAL A 575 1.23 1.29 -1.22
CA VAL A 575 0.72 -0.06 -0.88
C VAL A 575 -0.74 -0.13 -1.31
N THR A 576 -1.09 -1.10 -2.16
CA THR A 576 -2.50 -1.27 -2.57
C THR A 576 -3.37 -1.70 -1.40
N GLU A 577 -4.67 -1.35 -1.43
CA GLU A 577 -5.61 -1.70 -0.35
C GLU A 577 -5.67 -3.21 -0.09
N ASP A 578 -5.62 -4.02 -1.16
CA ASP A 578 -5.60 -5.48 -1.10
C ASP A 578 -4.23 -6.06 -0.70
N LYS A 579 -3.23 -5.20 -0.48
CA LYS A 579 -1.86 -5.50 -0.07
C LYS A 579 -1.10 -6.40 -1.06
N LYS A 580 -1.59 -6.56 -2.29
CA LYS A 580 -0.94 -7.41 -3.31
C LYS A 580 0.24 -6.74 -3.99
N LEU A 581 0.31 -5.42 -3.98
CA LEU A 581 1.42 -4.65 -4.50
C LEU A 581 1.99 -3.72 -3.43
N ARG A 582 3.33 -3.68 -3.36
CA ARG A 582 4.09 -2.69 -2.60
C ARG A 582 5.13 -2.10 -3.53
N ILE A 583 5.17 -0.78 -3.59
CA ILE A 583 6.09 -0.06 -4.45
C ILE A 583 6.75 1.05 -3.62
N GLY A 584 8.08 1.06 -3.59
CA GLY A 584 8.84 1.98 -2.75
C GLY A 584 10.13 2.44 -3.41
N GLN A 585 10.74 3.46 -2.80
CA GLN A 585 12.06 3.96 -3.15
C GLN A 585 13.12 3.34 -2.23
N GLU A 586 14.09 2.65 -2.81
CA GLU A 586 15.25 2.12 -2.09
C GLU A 586 16.55 2.54 -2.78
N GLY A 587 17.25 3.51 -2.18
CA GLY A 587 18.39 4.19 -2.77
C GLY A 587 18.04 4.85 -4.09
N ASN A 588 18.75 4.49 -5.15
CA ASN A 588 18.51 4.97 -6.52
C ASN A 588 17.43 4.20 -7.29
N ASN A 589 16.70 3.28 -6.64
CA ASN A 589 15.84 2.32 -7.32
C ASN A 589 14.37 2.48 -6.95
N ILE A 590 13.50 2.30 -7.94
CA ILE A 590 12.11 1.93 -7.69
C ILE A 590 12.06 0.42 -7.51
N VAL A 591 11.49 0.00 -6.38
CA VAL A 591 11.31 -1.39 -6.02
C VAL A 591 9.82 -1.72 -6.04
N LEU A 592 9.44 -2.71 -6.83
CA LEU A 592 8.09 -3.27 -6.85
C LEU A 592 8.13 -4.70 -6.33
N GLN A 593 7.30 -4.99 -5.34
CA GLN A 593 7.10 -6.32 -4.77
C GLN A 593 5.63 -6.74 -4.92
N THR A 594 5.42 -8.00 -5.27
CA THR A 594 4.07 -8.59 -5.41
C THR A 594 3.85 -9.70 -4.39
N ALA A 595 2.58 -9.96 -4.04
CA ALA A 595 2.20 -11.10 -3.19
C ALA A 595 2.59 -12.47 -3.79
N ALA A 596 2.80 -12.56 -5.11
CA ALA A 596 3.30 -13.76 -5.77
C ALA A 596 4.83 -13.96 -5.65
N GLY A 597 5.53 -13.08 -4.93
CA GLY A 597 6.99 -13.13 -4.74
C GLY A 597 7.81 -12.60 -5.92
N ILE A 598 7.16 -12.02 -6.94
CA ILE A 598 7.83 -11.41 -8.09
C ILE A 598 8.32 -10.02 -7.69
N ARG A 599 9.57 -9.70 -8.03
CA ARG A 599 10.19 -8.41 -7.69
C ARG A 599 10.82 -7.75 -8.90
N LEU A 600 10.59 -6.46 -9.05
CA LEU A 600 11.27 -5.62 -10.03
C LEU A 600 12.09 -4.57 -9.29
N LEU A 601 13.34 -4.40 -9.72
CA LEU A 601 14.21 -3.31 -9.28
C LEU A 601 14.64 -2.54 -10.52
N TYR A 602 14.24 -1.27 -10.60
CA TYR A 602 14.52 -0.40 -11.74
C TYR A 602 15.18 0.89 -11.27
N ASN A 603 16.35 1.22 -11.83
CA ASN A 603 17.09 2.43 -11.45
C ASN A 603 16.64 3.70 -12.20
N VAL A 604 15.53 3.64 -12.94
CA VAL A 604 14.94 4.77 -13.68
C VAL A 604 15.83 5.29 -14.83
N ALA A 605 16.90 4.54 -15.17
CA ALA A 605 17.84 4.89 -16.23
C ALA A 605 18.08 3.69 -17.14
N ALA A 606 19.06 2.85 -16.80
CA ALA A 606 19.63 1.83 -17.69
C ALA A 606 19.79 0.46 -17.03
N TYR A 607 19.16 0.20 -15.88
CA TYR A 607 19.23 -1.09 -15.20
C TYR A 607 17.87 -1.56 -14.72
N LEU A 608 17.49 -2.78 -15.12
CA LEU A 608 16.32 -3.51 -14.66
C LEU A 608 16.74 -4.90 -14.19
N LEU A 609 16.32 -5.26 -12.98
CA LEU A 609 16.43 -6.61 -12.45
C LEU A 609 15.02 -7.16 -12.21
N VAL A 610 14.70 -8.27 -12.87
CA VAL A 610 13.47 -9.04 -12.66
C VAL A 610 13.83 -10.29 -11.87
N THR A 611 13.26 -10.43 -10.67
CA THR A 611 13.48 -11.58 -9.78
C THR A 611 12.21 -12.41 -9.69
N ILE A 612 12.30 -13.68 -10.07
CA ILE A 612 11.18 -14.63 -10.12
C ILE A 612 11.48 -15.81 -9.19
N PRO A 613 10.53 -16.29 -8.37
CA PRO A 613 10.79 -17.42 -7.49
C PRO A 613 10.91 -18.77 -8.22
N ASP A 614 11.69 -19.71 -7.67
CA ASP A 614 11.96 -21.04 -8.27
C ASP A 614 10.69 -21.88 -8.54
N VAL A 615 9.55 -21.55 -7.93
CA VAL A 615 8.26 -22.22 -8.22
C VAL A 615 7.79 -22.03 -9.67
N TYR A 616 8.32 -21.02 -10.37
CA TYR A 616 8.06 -20.77 -11.79
C TYR A 616 9.06 -21.47 -12.72
N ARG A 617 10.06 -22.19 -12.18
CA ARG A 617 11.13 -22.82 -12.95
C ARG A 617 10.57 -23.75 -14.04
N GLY A 618 10.98 -23.55 -15.29
CA GLY A 618 10.57 -24.31 -16.47
C GLY A 618 9.14 -24.02 -16.98
N ARG A 619 8.46 -23.03 -16.41
CA ARG A 619 7.07 -22.60 -16.75
C ARG A 619 6.99 -21.25 -17.45
N MET A 620 8.12 -20.56 -17.52
CA MET A 620 8.26 -19.23 -18.08
C MET A 620 8.52 -19.28 -19.58
N CYS A 621 8.24 -18.17 -20.26
CA CYS A 621 8.78 -17.89 -21.59
C CYS A 621 8.83 -16.37 -21.84
N GLY A 622 9.56 -15.98 -22.87
CA GLY A 622 9.87 -14.58 -23.21
C GLY A 622 11.37 -14.42 -23.50
N LEU A 623 11.81 -13.17 -23.63
CA LEU A 623 13.23 -12.87 -23.82
C LEU A 623 14.13 -13.30 -22.66
N GLY A 624 13.58 -13.47 -21.46
CA GLY A 624 14.30 -13.99 -20.30
C GLY A 624 14.56 -15.50 -20.33
N GLY A 625 14.10 -16.20 -21.37
CA GLY A 625 14.23 -17.65 -21.48
C GLY A 625 13.12 -18.41 -20.75
N ASN A 626 13.34 -19.71 -20.53
CA ASN A 626 12.35 -20.59 -19.92
C ASN A 626 12.59 -20.85 -18.41
N TYR A 627 13.74 -20.41 -17.90
CA TYR A 627 14.17 -20.53 -16.52
C TYR A 627 14.15 -21.98 -16.03
N ASN A 628 14.89 -22.88 -16.67
CA ASN A 628 15.00 -24.29 -16.28
C ASN A 628 16.40 -24.65 -15.73
N GLY A 629 17.37 -23.74 -15.84
CA GLY A 629 18.77 -23.90 -15.46
C GLY A 629 19.70 -24.32 -16.60
N ASP A 630 19.23 -24.36 -17.84
CA ASP A 630 20.00 -24.66 -19.05
C ASP A 630 20.03 -23.46 -20.01
N PRO A 631 21.11 -22.66 -20.04
CA PRO A 631 21.21 -21.53 -20.97
C PRO A 631 21.22 -21.96 -22.45
N GLY A 632 21.46 -23.24 -22.76
CA GLY A 632 21.46 -23.75 -24.12
C GLY A 632 20.11 -23.63 -24.82
N ASP A 633 19.01 -23.69 -24.07
CA ASP A 633 17.64 -23.75 -24.61
C ASP A 633 16.81 -22.48 -24.36
N ASP A 634 17.43 -21.40 -23.86
CA ASP A 634 16.76 -20.13 -23.56
C ASP A 634 16.14 -19.44 -24.78
N PHE A 635 16.71 -19.64 -25.97
CA PHE A 635 16.21 -19.03 -27.20
C PHE A 635 15.03 -19.81 -27.78
N GLN A 636 13.98 -19.98 -26.98
CA GLN A 636 12.71 -20.55 -27.41
C GLN A 636 11.81 -19.49 -28.03
N LEU A 637 11.23 -19.84 -29.19
CA LEU A 637 10.18 -19.07 -29.84
C LEU A 637 8.85 -19.22 -29.05
N PRO A 638 7.84 -18.36 -29.30
CA PRO A 638 6.53 -18.48 -28.64
C PRO A 638 5.84 -19.84 -28.79
N GLY A 639 6.16 -20.58 -29.86
CA GLY A 639 5.67 -21.95 -30.10
C GLY A 639 6.44 -23.05 -29.37
N GLY A 640 7.52 -22.73 -28.65
CA GLY A 640 8.34 -23.66 -27.87
C GLY A 640 9.50 -24.31 -28.64
N SER A 641 9.62 -24.10 -29.96
CA SER A 641 10.79 -24.53 -30.73
C SER A 641 11.99 -23.60 -30.49
N LEU A 642 13.21 -24.12 -30.67
CA LEU A 642 14.43 -23.31 -30.59
C LEU A 642 14.60 -22.43 -31.83
N ALA A 643 14.96 -21.17 -31.61
CA ALA A 643 15.36 -20.25 -32.65
C ALA A 643 16.68 -20.70 -33.29
N GLN A 644 16.81 -20.49 -34.59
CA GLN A 644 18.03 -20.75 -35.36
C GLN A 644 19.05 -19.60 -35.23
N SER A 645 18.59 -18.40 -34.81
CA SER A 645 19.45 -17.24 -34.57
C SER A 645 18.91 -16.36 -33.44
N THR A 646 19.79 -15.51 -32.88
CA THR A 646 19.41 -14.48 -31.91
C THR A 646 18.39 -13.50 -32.49
N GLU A 647 18.52 -13.17 -33.78
CA GLU A 647 17.62 -12.24 -34.47
C GLU A 647 16.20 -12.83 -34.64
N GLU A 648 16.10 -14.11 -34.97
CA GLU A 648 14.82 -14.82 -35.01
C GLU A 648 14.16 -14.84 -33.63
N PHE A 649 14.94 -15.16 -32.60
CA PHE A 649 14.49 -15.15 -31.21
C PHE A 649 13.93 -13.78 -30.81
N ILE A 650 14.71 -12.71 -30.95
CA ILE A 650 14.31 -11.33 -30.60
C ILE A 650 13.05 -10.92 -31.35
N THR A 651 13.00 -11.18 -32.66
CA THR A 651 11.87 -10.80 -33.51
C THR A 651 10.58 -11.49 -33.11
N SER A 652 10.66 -12.75 -32.67
CA SER A 652 9.48 -13.53 -32.27
C SER A 652 8.77 -13.04 -31.00
N TRP A 653 9.46 -12.21 -30.18
CA TRP A 653 8.95 -11.68 -28.92
C TRP A 653 8.53 -10.19 -28.98
N LYS A 654 8.51 -9.60 -30.18
CA LYS A 654 8.01 -8.24 -30.44
C LYS A 654 6.48 -8.16 -30.25
N MET A 655 5.98 -7.12 -29.59
CA MET A 655 4.55 -6.79 -29.50
C MET A 655 4.12 -5.86 -30.65
N PRO A 656 2.93 -6.06 -31.25
CA PRO A 656 2.41 -5.14 -32.26
C PRO A 656 2.14 -3.75 -31.67
N MET A 657 2.62 -2.68 -32.29
CA MET A 657 2.32 -1.29 -31.89
C MET A 657 1.20 -0.68 -32.73
N GLU A 658 0.34 0.16 -32.12
CA GLU A 658 -0.73 0.90 -32.82
C GLU A 658 -0.19 2.04 -33.72
N ASP A 659 1.01 2.58 -33.44
CA ASP A 659 1.45 3.90 -33.95
C ASP A 659 2.59 3.87 -35.00
N GLY A 660 3.13 2.70 -35.34
CA GLY A 660 4.09 2.54 -36.43
C GLY A 660 5.49 2.04 -36.06
N ALA A 661 5.86 0.95 -36.75
CA ALA A 661 7.18 0.34 -37.02
C ALA A 661 8.24 0.30 -35.90
N CYS A 662 8.40 -0.89 -35.31
CA CYS A 662 9.63 -1.25 -34.61
C CYS A 662 10.86 -1.06 -35.54
N THR A 663 11.97 -0.61 -34.97
CA THR A 663 13.23 -0.45 -35.70
C THR A 663 14.14 -1.62 -35.37
N ASP A 664 14.95 -2.06 -36.34
CA ASP A 664 15.96 -3.09 -36.11
C ASP A 664 17.27 -2.52 -35.54
N GLY A 665 17.32 -1.20 -35.29
CA GLY A 665 18.49 -0.50 -34.79
C GLY A 665 19.49 -0.12 -35.90
N CYS A 666 20.41 0.81 -35.60
CA CYS A 666 21.57 1.15 -36.44
C CYS A 666 21.30 1.61 -37.90
N ASN A 667 20.04 1.90 -38.27
CA ASN A 667 19.61 2.62 -39.48
C ASN A 667 20.30 2.20 -40.81
N GLY A 668 20.68 0.92 -40.95
CA GLY A 668 21.39 0.41 -42.13
C GLY A 668 22.83 0.91 -42.33
N LYS A 669 23.39 1.72 -41.41
CA LYS A 669 24.76 2.26 -41.46
C LYS A 669 25.81 1.41 -40.73
N GLY A 670 25.39 0.28 -40.16
CA GLY A 670 26.23 -0.61 -39.34
C GLY A 670 26.37 -0.10 -37.91
N CYS A 671 26.25 -0.99 -36.93
CA CYS A 671 26.42 -0.65 -35.52
C CYS A 671 27.90 -0.39 -35.18
N PRO A 672 28.20 0.42 -34.14
CA PRO A 672 29.56 0.59 -33.65
C PRO A 672 30.21 -0.78 -33.41
N LYS A 673 31.38 -1.01 -34.03
CA LYS A 673 32.12 -2.26 -33.83
C LYS A 673 33.17 -2.07 -32.75
N CYS A 674 32.85 -2.53 -31.55
CA CYS A 674 33.76 -2.56 -30.41
C CYS A 674 34.55 -3.87 -30.41
N ASP A 675 35.65 -3.91 -31.16
CA ASP A 675 36.56 -5.05 -31.13
C ASP A 675 37.47 -5.04 -29.89
N ALA A 676 38.31 -6.07 -29.76
CA ALA A 676 39.23 -6.21 -28.64
C ALA A 676 40.24 -5.05 -28.52
N THR A 677 40.58 -4.39 -29.64
CA THR A 677 41.51 -3.24 -29.61
C THR A 677 40.82 -1.99 -29.11
N ASN A 678 39.56 -1.77 -29.50
CA ASN A 678 38.76 -0.63 -29.06
C ASN A 678 38.32 -0.74 -27.59
N THR A 679 38.12 -1.97 -27.09
CA THR A 679 37.69 -2.22 -25.70
C THR A 679 38.85 -2.32 -24.70
N ALA A 680 40.06 -2.68 -25.15
CA ALA A 680 41.24 -2.84 -24.29
C ALA A 680 41.53 -1.63 -23.36
N PRO A 681 41.42 -0.36 -23.80
CA PRO A 681 41.66 0.80 -22.93
C PRO A 681 40.72 0.87 -21.71
N HIS A 682 39.53 0.30 -21.82
CA HIS A 682 38.49 0.35 -20.78
C HIS A 682 38.58 -0.83 -19.79
N GLY A 683 39.46 -1.80 -20.04
CA GLY A 683 39.64 -2.98 -19.18
C GLY A 683 40.43 -2.75 -17.90
N ALA A 684 40.99 -1.56 -17.69
CA ALA A 684 41.80 -1.24 -16.51
C ALA A 684 40.93 -0.95 -15.26
N SER A 685 41.55 -1.00 -14.08
CA SER A 685 40.88 -0.89 -12.77
C SER A 685 40.29 0.49 -12.47
N ASP A 686 40.68 1.53 -13.21
CA ASP A 686 40.10 2.88 -13.17
C ASP A 686 38.95 3.06 -14.18
N SER A 687 38.50 1.97 -14.80
CA SER A 687 37.35 1.89 -15.71
C SER A 687 36.55 0.60 -15.44
N CYS A 688 36.13 -0.14 -16.48
CA CYS A 688 35.34 -1.36 -16.32
C CYS A 688 36.05 -2.46 -15.52
N GLY A 689 37.38 -2.49 -15.51
CA GLY A 689 38.18 -3.46 -14.75
C GLY A 689 37.88 -3.48 -13.26
N LEU A 690 37.32 -2.41 -12.70
CA LEU A 690 36.89 -2.33 -11.31
C LEU A 690 35.87 -3.42 -10.94
N ILE A 691 35.03 -3.86 -11.89
CA ILE A 691 34.01 -4.90 -11.69
C ILE A 691 34.65 -6.25 -11.34
N ARG A 692 35.78 -6.59 -11.99
CA ARG A 692 36.45 -7.89 -11.87
C ARG A 692 37.60 -7.92 -10.87
N ASP A 693 38.00 -6.78 -10.33
CA ASP A 693 39.09 -6.71 -9.36
C ASP A 693 38.68 -7.41 -8.04
N PRO A 694 39.30 -8.56 -7.68
CA PRO A 694 38.97 -9.27 -6.44
C PRO A 694 39.44 -8.54 -5.18
N ALA A 695 40.40 -7.62 -5.30
CA ALA A 695 40.84 -6.74 -4.21
C ALA A 695 40.10 -5.39 -4.22
N GLY A 696 39.26 -5.15 -5.23
CA GLY A 696 38.49 -3.93 -5.40
C GLY A 696 37.23 -3.87 -4.54
N PRO A 697 36.44 -2.78 -4.66
CA PRO A 697 35.24 -2.55 -3.85
C PRO A 697 34.16 -3.62 -4.04
N PHE A 698 34.13 -4.31 -5.17
CA PHE A 698 33.16 -5.35 -5.47
C PHE A 698 33.65 -6.77 -5.19
N GLY A 699 34.91 -6.96 -4.77
CA GLY A 699 35.48 -8.30 -4.50
C GLY A 699 34.62 -9.19 -3.58
N PRO A 700 34.07 -8.69 -2.45
CA PRO A 700 33.19 -9.49 -1.58
C PRO A 700 31.87 -9.94 -2.23
N CYS A 701 31.47 -9.33 -3.35
CA CYS A 701 30.26 -9.67 -4.09
C CYS A 701 30.45 -10.81 -5.09
N HIS A 702 31.68 -11.04 -5.60
CA HIS A 702 31.97 -12.02 -6.64
C HIS A 702 31.44 -13.45 -6.35
N PRO A 703 31.41 -13.95 -5.08
CA PRO A 703 30.83 -15.25 -4.78
C PRO A 703 29.30 -15.31 -4.92
N ARG A 704 28.61 -14.17 -4.97
CA ARG A 704 27.15 -14.05 -5.02
C ARG A 704 26.64 -13.60 -6.40
N VAL A 705 27.40 -12.75 -7.08
CA VAL A 705 27.10 -12.26 -8.43
C VAL A 705 28.36 -12.39 -9.28
N SER A 706 28.24 -13.07 -10.42
CA SER A 706 29.37 -13.21 -11.35
C SER A 706 29.70 -11.87 -12.00
N PRO A 707 30.97 -11.42 -11.97
CA PRO A 707 31.36 -10.14 -12.58
C PRO A 707 31.51 -10.21 -14.11
N VAL A 708 31.43 -11.39 -14.72
CA VAL A 708 31.84 -11.63 -16.12
C VAL A 708 30.99 -10.84 -17.11
N GLU A 709 29.67 -11.04 -17.12
CA GLU A 709 28.80 -10.37 -18.10
C GLU A 709 28.69 -8.86 -17.84
N TYR A 710 28.61 -8.44 -16.57
CA TYR A 710 28.62 -7.01 -16.22
C TYR A 710 29.89 -6.29 -16.71
N PHE A 711 31.05 -6.96 -16.64
CA PHE A 711 32.29 -6.42 -17.19
C PHE A 711 32.26 -6.33 -18.71
N ASN A 712 31.78 -7.37 -19.39
CA ASN A 712 31.68 -7.38 -20.85
C ASN A 712 30.72 -6.30 -21.36
N HIS A 713 29.56 -6.15 -20.71
CA HIS A 713 28.58 -5.10 -20.99
C HIS A 713 29.21 -3.71 -20.83
N CYS A 714 29.90 -3.47 -19.71
CA CYS A 714 30.61 -2.21 -19.48
C CYS A 714 31.62 -1.89 -20.58
N LEU A 715 32.44 -2.87 -21.01
CA LEU A 715 33.41 -2.66 -22.08
C LEU A 715 32.73 -2.25 -23.39
N HIS A 716 31.61 -2.90 -23.73
CA HIS A 716 30.85 -2.61 -24.94
C HIS A 716 30.22 -1.22 -24.86
N ASP A 717 29.42 -0.97 -23.83
CA ASP A 717 28.74 0.30 -23.56
C ASP A 717 29.71 1.49 -23.64
N VAL A 718 30.82 1.42 -22.92
CA VAL A 718 31.80 2.51 -22.85
C VAL A 718 32.51 2.72 -24.18
N CYS A 719 32.82 1.65 -24.91
CA CYS A 719 33.41 1.75 -26.23
C CYS A 719 32.42 2.34 -27.25
N ALA A 720 31.16 1.89 -27.25
CA ALA A 720 30.12 2.36 -28.16
C ALA A 720 29.81 3.85 -27.93
N ALA A 721 30.03 4.33 -26.71
CA ALA A 721 29.91 5.72 -26.31
C ALA A 721 31.23 6.52 -26.38
N ASP A 722 32.24 6.04 -27.12
CA ASP A 722 33.54 6.72 -27.29
C ASP A 722 34.22 7.12 -25.96
N GLY A 723 34.11 6.26 -24.94
CA GLY A 723 34.69 6.46 -23.61
C GLY A 723 33.87 7.38 -22.70
N ALA A 724 32.60 7.64 -23.01
CA ALA A 724 31.75 8.51 -22.21
C ALA A 724 31.67 8.06 -20.73
N ARG A 725 31.93 9.01 -19.83
CA ARG A 725 32.08 8.72 -18.40
C ARG A 725 30.76 8.36 -17.73
N ASP A 726 29.67 9.01 -18.11
CA ASP A 726 28.33 8.73 -17.60
C ASP A 726 27.89 7.30 -17.90
N VAL A 727 28.22 6.79 -19.08
CA VAL A 727 27.98 5.39 -19.48
C VAL A 727 28.76 4.43 -18.58
N LEU A 728 30.06 4.66 -18.37
CA LEU A 728 30.86 3.89 -17.40
C LEU A 728 30.21 3.88 -16.01
N CYS A 729 29.77 5.04 -15.53
CA CYS A 729 29.16 5.15 -14.21
C CYS A 729 27.82 4.40 -14.10
N HIS A 730 27.02 4.36 -15.16
CA HIS A 730 25.80 3.56 -15.20
C HIS A 730 26.09 2.06 -15.15
N SER A 731 27.09 1.57 -15.90
CA SER A 731 27.47 0.14 -15.88
C SER A 731 28.04 -0.28 -14.52
N LEU A 732 28.87 0.55 -13.88
CA LEU A 732 29.35 0.31 -12.51
C LEU A 732 28.22 0.32 -11.48
N GLN A 733 27.27 1.26 -11.60
CA GLN A 733 26.11 1.33 -10.71
C GLN A 733 25.17 0.14 -10.88
N ALA A 734 25.01 -0.39 -12.10
CA ALA A 734 24.24 -1.61 -12.34
C ALA A 734 24.81 -2.80 -11.57
N TYR A 735 26.14 -2.97 -11.57
CA TYR A 735 26.78 -4.03 -10.81
C TYR A 735 26.70 -3.81 -9.30
N ALA A 736 26.85 -2.56 -8.83
CA ALA A 736 26.65 -2.20 -7.43
C ALA A 736 25.23 -2.58 -6.96
N ALA A 737 24.20 -2.23 -7.73
CA ALA A 737 22.81 -2.58 -7.44
C ALA A 737 22.58 -4.11 -7.46
N ALA A 738 23.15 -4.84 -8.42
CA ALA A 738 23.08 -6.30 -8.46
C ALA A 738 23.69 -6.94 -7.20
N CYS A 739 24.84 -6.44 -6.76
CA CYS A 739 25.52 -6.89 -5.54
C CYS A 739 24.68 -6.66 -4.29
N GLN A 740 24.11 -5.46 -4.15
CA GLN A 740 23.25 -5.11 -3.02
C GLN A 740 21.95 -5.93 -3.01
N ALA A 741 21.33 -6.14 -4.17
CA ALA A 741 20.15 -7.01 -4.31
C ALA A 741 20.43 -8.49 -3.99
N ALA A 742 21.69 -8.93 -4.11
CA ALA A 742 22.17 -10.25 -3.69
C ALA A 742 22.61 -10.32 -2.21
N GLY A 743 22.50 -9.20 -1.46
CA GLY A 743 22.89 -9.08 -0.06
C GLY A 743 24.40 -9.03 0.17
N ALA A 744 25.19 -8.67 -0.84
CA ALA A 744 26.63 -8.49 -0.70
C ALA A 744 26.95 -7.12 -0.07
N LYS A 745 27.94 -7.09 0.84
CA LYS A 745 28.54 -5.83 1.31
C LYS A 745 29.60 -5.39 0.31
N ILE A 746 29.44 -4.20 -0.28
CA ILE A 746 30.39 -3.63 -1.23
C ILE A 746 31.18 -2.48 -0.57
N GLY A 747 32.39 -2.23 -1.06
CA GLY A 747 33.21 -1.09 -0.68
C GLY A 747 32.84 0.18 -1.44
N ARG A 748 33.32 1.33 -0.95
CA ARG A 748 33.10 2.62 -1.62
C ARG A 748 33.84 2.65 -2.96
N TRP A 749 33.10 2.84 -4.04
CA TRP A 749 33.65 2.89 -5.41
C TRP A 749 33.57 4.28 -6.04
N ARG A 750 32.62 5.14 -5.61
CA ARG A 750 32.53 6.54 -6.05
C ARG A 750 33.43 7.48 -5.25
N THR A 751 33.98 8.46 -5.94
CA THR A 751 34.72 9.60 -5.36
C THR A 751 34.26 10.91 -6.01
N THR A 752 34.70 12.05 -5.47
CA THR A 752 34.41 13.36 -6.07
C THR A 752 34.96 13.51 -7.49
N ALA A 753 36.04 12.80 -7.81
CA ALA A 753 36.62 12.76 -9.14
C ALA A 753 36.07 11.61 -9.99
N PHE A 754 35.65 10.49 -9.40
CA PHE A 754 35.25 9.26 -10.10
C PHE A 754 33.79 8.90 -9.87
N CYS A 755 32.99 9.05 -10.93
CA CYS A 755 31.54 8.82 -10.92
C CYS A 755 30.82 9.52 -9.76
N PRO A 756 30.98 10.84 -9.56
CA PRO A 756 30.26 11.54 -8.51
C PRO A 756 28.75 11.39 -8.71
N LEU A 757 28.01 11.25 -7.61
CA LEU A 757 26.55 11.19 -7.62
C LEU A 757 26.02 12.50 -7.02
N SER A 758 25.22 13.22 -7.80
CA SER A 758 24.57 14.45 -7.37
C SER A 758 23.28 14.13 -6.62
N CYS A 759 23.18 14.66 -5.40
CA CYS A 759 22.00 14.52 -4.57
C CYS A 759 21.18 15.81 -4.53
N PRO A 760 19.85 15.73 -4.32
CA PRO A 760 19.02 16.92 -4.18
C PRO A 760 19.48 17.76 -2.98
N PRO A 761 19.09 19.05 -2.90
CA PRO A 761 19.38 19.87 -1.73
C PRO A 761 18.98 19.17 -0.43
N HIS A 762 19.77 19.38 0.63
CA HIS A 762 19.56 18.76 1.95
C HIS A 762 19.68 17.23 1.97
N SER A 763 20.58 16.70 1.14
CA SER A 763 20.93 15.30 1.14
C SER A 763 22.35 15.06 0.67
N HIS A 764 22.88 13.89 1.00
CA HIS A 764 24.23 13.47 0.64
C HIS A 764 24.24 12.05 0.07
N TYR A 765 25.32 11.74 -0.64
CA TYR A 765 25.55 10.39 -1.16
C TYR A 765 25.89 9.42 -0.02
N GLU A 766 25.23 8.27 -0.01
CA GLU A 766 25.57 7.15 0.85
C GLU A 766 25.54 5.83 0.06
N LEU A 767 26.52 4.96 0.34
CA LEU A 767 26.62 3.66 -0.34
C LEU A 767 25.51 2.71 0.07
N CYS A 768 24.94 2.91 1.26
CA CYS A 768 23.94 2.05 1.89
C CYS A 768 22.92 2.95 2.58
N THR A 769 21.99 3.49 1.80
CA THR A 769 20.93 4.38 2.26
C THR A 769 19.80 3.62 2.95
N HIS A 770 19.08 4.32 3.82
CA HIS A 770 17.85 3.85 4.47
C HIS A 770 16.63 4.62 3.93
N THR A 771 16.55 4.90 2.63
CA THR A 771 15.55 5.83 2.06
C THR A 771 14.10 5.48 2.40
N CYS A 772 13.76 4.20 2.51
CA CYS A 772 12.44 3.72 2.92
C CYS A 772 12.08 4.09 4.38
N ASP A 773 13.06 4.14 5.28
CA ASP A 773 12.88 4.52 6.68
C ASP A 773 12.71 6.04 6.86
N PHE A 774 13.24 6.84 5.91
CA PHE A 774 13.32 8.31 5.99
C PHE A 774 12.50 9.02 4.89
N THR A 775 11.23 8.62 4.75
CA THR A 775 10.24 9.31 3.89
C THR A 775 9.25 10.11 4.74
N CYS A 776 8.61 11.13 4.17
CA CYS A 776 7.49 11.80 4.84
C CYS A 776 6.36 10.83 5.20
N ALA A 777 6.15 9.78 4.39
CA ALA A 777 5.20 8.71 4.69
C ALA A 777 5.55 7.92 5.97
N SER A 778 6.84 7.77 6.30
CA SER A 778 7.29 7.01 7.47
C SER A 778 6.95 7.67 8.81
N LEU A 779 6.59 8.96 8.82
CA LEU A 779 6.04 9.64 10.00
C LEU A 779 4.68 9.08 10.42
N SER A 780 3.86 8.64 9.47
CA SER A 780 2.54 8.08 9.73
C SER A 780 2.59 6.56 9.86
N VAL A 781 3.22 5.88 8.90
CA VAL A 781 3.30 4.41 8.82
C VAL A 781 4.69 4.01 8.35
N PRO A 782 5.43 3.14 9.06
CA PRO A 782 6.72 2.65 8.58
C PRO A 782 6.57 1.98 7.23
N ALA A 783 7.41 2.35 6.27
CA ALA A 783 7.49 1.65 5.00
C ALA A 783 8.50 0.50 5.14
N PRO A 784 8.06 -0.77 5.09
CA PRO A 784 8.99 -1.89 5.16
C PRO A 784 9.91 -1.88 3.94
N CYS A 785 11.22 -1.90 4.17
CA CYS A 785 12.23 -2.02 3.13
C CYS A 785 12.32 -3.47 2.61
N SER A 786 12.49 -3.64 1.32
CA SER A 786 12.57 -4.94 0.64
C SER A 786 13.93 -5.59 0.77
N TRP A 787 14.98 -4.77 0.86
CA TRP A 787 16.37 -5.18 1.04
C TRP A 787 17.01 -4.39 2.17
N THR A 788 18.23 -4.79 2.55
CA THR A 788 18.95 -4.16 3.66
C THR A 788 19.24 -2.68 3.40
N CYS A 789 19.71 -2.34 2.20
CA CYS A 789 19.95 -0.98 1.73
C CYS A 789 20.39 -0.99 0.26
N PHE A 790 20.32 0.18 -0.38
CA PHE A 790 20.94 0.43 -1.69
C PHE A 790 21.73 1.74 -1.69
N GLU A 791 22.66 1.84 -2.64
CA GLU A 791 23.35 3.08 -2.94
C GLU A 791 22.36 4.16 -3.42
N GLY A 792 22.51 5.38 -2.92
CA GLY A 792 21.63 6.49 -3.27
C GLY A 792 21.93 7.79 -2.52
N CYS A 793 20.92 8.65 -2.47
CA CYS A 793 20.94 9.87 -1.67
C CYS A 793 20.18 9.63 -0.37
N GLN A 794 20.81 10.01 0.74
CA GLN A 794 20.23 10.01 2.08
C GLN A 794 19.93 11.46 2.46
N CYS A 795 18.70 11.76 2.88
CA CYS A 795 18.39 13.09 3.42
C CYS A 795 19.25 13.39 4.63
N ASP A 796 19.69 14.64 4.73
CA ASP A 796 20.41 15.14 5.89
C ASP A 796 19.47 15.18 7.10
N ASP A 797 20.03 15.17 8.31
CA ASP A 797 19.24 15.18 9.54
C ASP A 797 18.28 16.39 9.58
N GLY A 798 17.01 16.12 9.89
CA GLY A 798 15.93 17.11 9.87
C GLY A 798 15.15 17.20 8.56
N TYR A 799 15.52 16.43 7.54
CA TYR A 799 14.85 16.37 6.24
C TYR A 799 14.37 14.96 5.88
N LEU A 800 13.28 14.86 5.11
CA LEU A 800 12.68 13.60 4.65
C LEU A 800 12.33 13.61 3.18
N PHE A 801 12.34 12.44 2.57
CA PHE A 801 11.89 12.28 1.18
C PHE A 801 10.38 12.49 1.08
N ASP A 802 9.95 13.52 0.35
CA ASP A 802 8.55 13.76 -0.01
C ASP A 802 8.12 13.03 -1.30
N GLY A 803 8.91 12.06 -1.72
CA GLY A 803 8.82 11.46 -3.03
C GLY A 803 9.95 11.92 -3.94
N GLU A 804 10.36 13.19 -4.01
CA GLU A 804 11.42 13.60 -4.96
C GLU A 804 12.53 14.45 -4.35
N ALA A 805 12.20 15.22 -3.32
CA ALA A 805 13.12 16.09 -2.63
C ALA A 805 13.22 15.72 -1.15
N CYS A 806 14.34 16.12 -0.55
CA CYS A 806 14.47 16.13 0.90
C CYS A 806 13.89 17.44 1.42
N VAL A 807 12.69 17.36 2.00
CA VAL A 807 11.95 18.50 2.52
C VAL A 807 12.02 18.51 4.04
N SER A 808 11.89 19.69 4.65
CA SER A 808 11.77 19.79 6.10
C SER A 808 10.46 19.14 6.58
N LEU A 809 10.42 18.70 7.84
CA LEU A 809 9.25 18.03 8.43
C LEU A 809 7.93 18.81 8.30
N GLU A 810 7.97 20.14 8.30
CA GLU A 810 6.79 21.01 8.15
C GLU A 810 6.19 20.99 6.73
N GLN A 811 6.98 20.53 5.75
CA GLN A 811 6.59 20.44 4.34
C GLN A 811 6.24 19.00 3.95
N CYS A 812 6.22 18.08 4.91
CA CYS A 812 5.74 16.73 4.65
C CYS A 812 4.24 16.71 4.33
N GLY A 813 3.88 15.77 3.45
CA GLY A 813 2.53 15.57 2.97
C GLY A 813 1.65 14.72 3.87
N CYS A 814 0.68 14.02 3.28
CA CYS A 814 -0.38 13.30 3.98
C CYS A 814 -0.43 11.85 3.51
N MET A 815 -0.71 10.92 4.43
CA MET A 815 -1.01 9.53 4.11
C MET A 815 -2.51 9.26 4.17
N HIS A 816 -3.05 8.62 3.13
CA HIS A 816 -4.44 8.16 3.12
C HIS A 816 -4.58 6.88 2.30
N GLN A 817 -5.19 5.83 2.88
CA GLN A 817 -5.43 4.53 2.25
C GLN A 817 -4.18 3.90 1.56
N GLY A 818 -3.01 4.02 2.19
CA GLY A 818 -1.76 3.46 1.65
C GLY A 818 -1.12 4.29 0.52
N ARG A 819 -1.70 5.44 0.17
CA ARG A 819 -1.15 6.41 -0.78
C ARG A 819 -0.59 7.63 -0.05
N TYR A 820 0.58 8.07 -0.49
CA TYR A 820 1.19 9.33 -0.09
C TYR A 820 0.79 10.47 -1.03
N PHE A 821 0.42 11.62 -0.45
CA PHE A 821 0.11 12.87 -1.15
C PHE A 821 1.08 13.94 -0.69
N LYS A 822 1.70 14.67 -1.62
CA LYS A 822 2.61 15.79 -1.28
C LYS A 822 1.84 16.91 -0.58
N ALA A 823 2.56 17.72 0.20
CA ALA A 823 2.00 18.92 0.82
C ALA A 823 1.39 19.86 -0.24
N GLY A 824 0.13 20.26 -0.05
CA GLY A 824 -0.63 21.09 -0.98
C GLY A 824 -1.20 20.34 -2.20
N GLU A 825 -0.91 19.05 -2.37
CA GLU A 825 -1.43 18.25 -3.48
C GLU A 825 -2.95 18.19 -3.42
N THR A 826 -3.59 18.35 -4.57
CA THR A 826 -5.04 18.27 -4.72
C THR A 826 -5.39 17.12 -5.66
N ILE A 827 -6.24 16.22 -5.19
CA ILE A 827 -6.66 15.03 -5.93
C ILE A 827 -8.17 14.96 -6.04
N ILE A 828 -8.64 14.35 -7.13
CA ILE A 828 -10.05 14.13 -7.42
C ILE A 828 -10.26 12.61 -7.43
N SER A 829 -11.34 12.13 -6.82
CA SER A 829 -11.68 10.71 -6.84
C SER A 829 -11.94 10.19 -8.26
N SER A 830 -11.83 8.88 -8.45
CA SER A 830 -12.01 8.20 -9.75
C SER A 830 -13.36 8.44 -10.41
N ASN A 831 -14.39 8.79 -9.64
CA ASN A 831 -15.74 9.13 -10.12
C ASN A 831 -16.03 10.65 -10.05
N CYS A 832 -15.03 11.47 -9.72
CA CYS A 832 -15.14 12.91 -9.52
C CYS A 832 -16.24 13.33 -8.53
N SER A 833 -16.54 12.50 -7.52
CA SER A 833 -17.52 12.84 -6.48
C SER A 833 -16.93 13.63 -5.32
N THR A 834 -15.60 13.62 -5.18
CA THR A 834 -14.88 14.24 -4.08
C THR A 834 -13.57 14.83 -4.57
N LYS A 835 -13.17 15.94 -3.95
CA LYS A 835 -11.90 16.61 -4.17
C LYS A 835 -11.20 16.76 -2.82
N CYS A 836 -9.96 16.30 -2.73
CA CYS A 836 -9.19 16.32 -1.50
C CYS A 836 -7.91 17.14 -1.65
N ASN A 837 -7.55 17.89 -0.62
CA ASN A 837 -6.31 18.65 -0.53
C ASN A 837 -5.49 18.17 0.67
N CYS A 838 -4.21 17.89 0.47
CA CYS A 838 -3.31 17.59 1.57
C CYS A 838 -2.80 18.89 2.21
N HIS A 839 -3.27 19.19 3.41
CA HIS A 839 -2.84 20.37 4.16
C HIS A 839 -1.84 19.95 5.25
N PRO A 840 -0.60 20.51 5.28
CA PRO A 840 0.46 20.06 6.21
C PRO A 840 0.05 20.00 7.69
N SER A 841 -0.81 20.92 8.15
CA SER A 841 -1.27 20.96 9.55
C SER A 841 -2.65 20.34 9.82
N GLN A 842 -3.45 20.07 8.78
CA GLN A 842 -4.83 19.56 8.91
C GLN A 842 -4.99 18.13 8.36
N GLY A 843 -3.96 17.59 7.69
CA GLY A 843 -4.03 16.31 6.99
C GLY A 843 -4.81 16.44 5.68
N LEU A 844 -5.40 15.33 5.22
CA LEU A 844 -6.20 15.31 4.00
C LEU A 844 -7.59 15.89 4.26
N VAL A 845 -7.92 17.00 3.61
CA VAL A 845 -9.21 17.69 3.70
C VAL A 845 -9.98 17.46 2.41
N CYS A 846 -11.13 16.81 2.49
CA CYS A 846 -11.96 16.49 1.32
C CYS A 846 -13.28 17.27 1.30
N GLU A 847 -13.70 17.69 0.12
CA GLU A 847 -14.98 18.33 -0.18
C GLU A 847 -15.74 17.54 -1.27
N ASP A 848 -17.07 17.54 -1.19
CA ASP A 848 -17.90 16.94 -2.24
C ASP A 848 -17.80 17.76 -3.54
N MET A 849 -17.74 17.05 -4.66
CA MET A 849 -17.57 17.62 -5.99
C MET A 849 -18.50 16.96 -7.01
N GLN A 850 -18.88 17.72 -8.05
CA GLN A 850 -19.45 17.18 -9.28
C GLN A 850 -18.79 17.89 -10.47
N CYS A 851 -18.62 17.17 -11.58
CA CYS A 851 -18.11 17.81 -12.79
C CYS A 851 -19.07 18.89 -13.31
N PRO A 852 -18.54 20.03 -13.79
CA PRO A 852 -19.36 21.05 -14.43
C PRO A 852 -20.15 20.51 -15.63
N LEU A 853 -21.27 21.16 -15.96
CA LEU A 853 -22.09 20.80 -17.12
C LEU A 853 -21.26 20.75 -18.42
N GLY A 854 -21.42 19.67 -19.20
CA GLY A 854 -20.66 19.44 -20.43
C GLY A 854 -19.25 18.86 -20.23
N GLN A 855 -18.88 18.54 -18.98
CA GLN A 855 -17.65 17.83 -18.65
C GLN A 855 -17.95 16.42 -18.12
N VAL A 856 -17.05 15.49 -18.38
CA VAL A 856 -17.08 14.14 -17.83
C VAL A 856 -15.83 13.89 -17.00
N CYS A 857 -15.95 13.00 -16.03
CA CYS A 857 -14.79 12.53 -15.27
C CYS A 857 -13.97 11.62 -16.17
N ALA A 858 -12.71 11.97 -16.41
CA ALA A 858 -11.78 11.12 -17.14
C ALA A 858 -10.36 11.30 -16.62
N THR A 859 -9.55 10.27 -16.82
CA THR A 859 -8.15 10.27 -16.45
C THR A 859 -7.32 10.89 -17.57
N ARG A 860 -6.55 11.93 -17.25
CA ARG A 860 -5.62 12.59 -18.17
C ARG A 860 -4.25 12.74 -17.50
N ASP A 861 -3.21 12.27 -18.18
CA ASP A 861 -1.81 12.31 -17.68
C ASP A 861 -1.62 11.68 -16.28
N GLY A 862 -2.47 10.72 -15.92
CA GLY A 862 -2.46 10.05 -14.63
C GLY A 862 -3.26 10.73 -13.52
N ALA A 863 -4.02 11.77 -13.81
CA ALA A 863 -4.88 12.43 -12.83
C ALA A 863 -6.34 12.43 -13.29
N GLN A 864 -7.26 12.23 -12.34
CA GLN A 864 -8.69 12.40 -12.60
C GLN A 864 -9.02 13.87 -12.75
N GLN A 865 -9.69 14.21 -13.85
CA GLN A 865 -10.05 15.57 -14.17
C GLN A 865 -11.45 15.60 -14.76
N CYS A 866 -12.19 16.68 -14.48
CA CYS A 866 -13.37 17.01 -15.25
C CYS A 866 -12.91 17.63 -16.56
N ILE A 867 -13.05 16.88 -17.65
CA ILE A 867 -12.67 17.33 -18.98
C ILE A 867 -13.91 17.56 -19.82
N LYS A 868 -13.86 18.57 -20.70
CA LYS A 868 -14.87 18.68 -21.75
C LYS A 868 -14.76 17.45 -22.64
N TRP A 869 -15.85 16.71 -22.76
CA TRP A 869 -15.91 15.58 -23.69
C TRP A 869 -16.13 16.15 -25.09
N GLU A 870 -15.04 16.34 -25.83
CA GLU A 870 -15.02 16.86 -27.20
C GLU A 870 -14.42 15.83 -28.15
N GLY A 871 -15.10 15.54 -29.25
CA GLY A 871 -14.62 14.65 -30.30
C GLY A 871 -13.99 15.47 -31.42
N GLN A 872 -12.82 15.05 -31.92
CA GLN A 872 -12.18 15.69 -33.07
C GLN A 872 -12.06 14.71 -34.23
N CYS A 873 -12.74 15.02 -35.33
CA CYS A 873 -12.51 14.34 -36.60
C CYS A 873 -11.60 15.21 -37.46
N ARG A 874 -10.49 14.64 -37.93
CA ARG A 874 -9.47 15.38 -38.68
C ARG A 874 -9.21 14.75 -40.04
N LEU A 875 -9.23 15.57 -41.08
CA LEU A 875 -8.72 15.25 -42.40
C LEU A 875 -7.43 16.01 -42.64
N SER A 876 -6.30 15.31 -42.58
CA SER A 876 -4.96 15.89 -42.73
C SER A 876 -4.46 15.84 -44.19
N PRO A 877 -3.49 16.70 -44.56
CA PRO A 877 -2.79 16.60 -45.84
C PRO A 877 -2.23 15.19 -46.08
N GLY A 878 -2.32 14.70 -47.31
CA GLY A 878 -2.08 13.29 -47.66
C GLY A 878 -3.35 12.41 -47.62
N ALA A 879 -4.52 13.04 -47.45
CA ALA A 879 -5.84 12.41 -47.44
C ALA A 879 -6.02 11.35 -46.34
N PHE A 880 -5.55 11.65 -45.12
CA PHE A 880 -5.77 10.80 -43.94
C PHE A 880 -6.93 11.33 -43.11
N LEU A 881 -7.95 10.50 -42.90
CA LEU A 881 -9.07 10.78 -42.00
C LEU A 881 -8.83 10.09 -40.66
N THR A 882 -9.01 10.82 -39.56
CA THR A 882 -9.13 10.30 -38.20
C THR A 882 -10.55 10.61 -37.70
N THR A 883 -11.28 9.61 -37.23
CA THR A 883 -12.66 9.73 -36.70
C THR A 883 -12.68 10.36 -35.30
N PHE A 884 -13.87 10.67 -34.79
CA PHE A 884 -14.08 11.20 -33.45
C PHE A 884 -13.56 10.26 -32.35
N ASP A 885 -13.63 8.94 -32.57
CA ASP A 885 -13.19 7.91 -31.60
C ASP A 885 -11.75 7.41 -31.85
N GLY A 886 -11.09 7.95 -32.88
CA GLY A 886 -9.66 7.76 -33.15
C GLY A 886 -9.30 6.72 -34.22
N THR A 887 -10.30 6.17 -34.93
CA THR A 887 -10.07 5.30 -36.09
C THR A 887 -9.43 6.10 -37.22
N ARG A 888 -8.31 5.61 -37.78
CA ARG A 888 -7.55 6.35 -38.80
C ARG A 888 -7.35 5.55 -40.08
N GLY A 889 -7.35 6.24 -41.23
CA GLY A 889 -6.92 5.64 -42.49
C GLY A 889 -6.91 6.60 -43.67
N LYS A 890 -6.31 6.12 -44.77
CA LYS A 890 -6.10 6.91 -45.98
C LYS A 890 -7.28 6.77 -46.93
N LEU A 891 -7.73 7.87 -47.53
CA LEU A 891 -8.79 7.87 -48.55
C LEU A 891 -8.31 7.18 -49.84
N LEU A 892 -9.21 6.48 -50.53
CA LEU A 892 -8.90 5.71 -51.74
C LEU A 892 -8.75 6.57 -53.00
N ALA A 893 -9.32 7.78 -53.03
CA ALA A 893 -9.30 8.65 -54.21
C ALA A 893 -9.55 10.13 -53.86
N SER A 894 -9.18 11.03 -54.77
CA SER A 894 -9.69 12.41 -54.80
C SER A 894 -11.21 12.42 -55.05
N GLY A 895 -11.91 13.40 -54.49
CA GLY A 895 -13.36 13.51 -54.60
C GLY A 895 -14.00 14.30 -53.46
N THR A 896 -15.33 14.38 -53.48
CA THR A 896 -16.12 15.11 -52.50
C THR A 896 -16.83 14.15 -51.54
N TYR A 897 -16.58 14.30 -50.25
CA TYR A 897 -16.98 13.35 -49.22
C TYR A 897 -17.81 14.03 -48.14
N LYS A 898 -18.93 13.40 -47.76
CA LYS A 898 -19.62 13.76 -46.51
C LYS A 898 -18.75 13.25 -45.36
N VAL A 899 -18.27 14.12 -44.49
CA VAL A 899 -17.35 13.73 -43.40
C VAL A 899 -18.07 13.63 -42.05
N ALA A 900 -18.95 14.58 -41.72
CA ALA A 900 -19.70 14.60 -40.46
C ALA A 900 -21.13 15.13 -40.71
N ALA A 901 -22.13 14.59 -40.01
CA ALA A 901 -23.48 15.17 -39.97
C ALA A 901 -24.24 14.73 -38.72
N LEU A 902 -25.22 15.53 -38.32
CA LEU A 902 -26.23 15.11 -37.34
C LEU A 902 -27.25 14.19 -38.02
N CYS A 903 -27.48 13.00 -37.49
CA CYS A 903 -28.34 12.00 -38.14
C CYS A 903 -29.81 12.40 -38.20
N ASN A 904 -30.29 13.04 -37.14
CA ASN A 904 -31.64 13.55 -37.13
C ASN A 904 -31.73 14.81 -38.00
N GLU A 905 -32.03 14.64 -39.28
CA GLU A 905 -32.20 15.74 -40.21
C GLU A 905 -33.31 16.71 -39.79
N GLN A 906 -34.27 16.27 -38.98
CA GLN A 906 -35.37 17.11 -38.48
C GLN A 906 -34.97 18.04 -37.33
N SER A 907 -33.78 17.86 -36.74
CA SER A 907 -33.29 18.70 -35.65
C SER A 907 -33.19 20.17 -36.07
N PRO A 908 -33.59 21.14 -35.22
CA PRO A 908 -33.38 22.56 -35.50
C PRO A 908 -31.88 22.90 -35.58
N ASN A 909 -31.04 22.12 -34.90
CA ASN A 909 -29.59 22.29 -34.86
C ASN A 909 -28.86 21.40 -35.87
N TRP A 910 -29.56 20.93 -36.91
CA TRP A 910 -28.99 20.03 -37.90
C TRP A 910 -27.84 20.67 -38.68
N PHE A 911 -26.80 19.87 -38.92
CA PHE A 911 -25.69 20.25 -39.78
C PHE A 911 -25.19 19.07 -40.62
N LYS A 912 -24.53 19.39 -41.73
CA LYS A 912 -23.77 18.44 -42.57
C LYS A 912 -22.50 19.10 -43.07
N VAL A 913 -21.37 18.44 -42.90
CA VAL A 913 -20.04 18.87 -43.36
C VAL A 913 -19.61 17.98 -44.52
N VAL A 914 -19.24 18.61 -45.63
CA VAL A 914 -18.77 17.97 -46.86
C VAL A 914 -17.44 18.59 -47.23
N VAL A 915 -16.47 17.77 -47.61
CA VAL A 915 -15.11 18.21 -47.94
C VAL A 915 -14.73 17.70 -49.32
N GLU A 916 -14.17 18.57 -50.14
CA GLU A 916 -13.58 18.24 -51.43
C GLU A 916 -12.07 18.04 -51.28
N VAL A 917 -11.57 16.89 -51.71
CA VAL A 917 -10.16 16.51 -51.65
C VAL A 917 -9.62 16.37 -53.06
N SER A 918 -8.52 17.06 -53.37
CA SER A 918 -7.89 17.04 -54.70
C SER A 918 -6.37 17.12 -54.61
N GLU A 919 -5.71 16.64 -55.67
CA GLU A 919 -4.26 16.73 -55.89
C GLU A 919 -3.95 18.07 -56.56
N CYS A 920 -4.00 19.17 -55.80
CA CYS A 920 -3.73 20.50 -56.34
C CYS A 920 -2.72 21.24 -55.45
N ARG A 921 -1.42 20.96 -55.64
CA ARG A 921 -0.24 21.80 -55.35
C ARG A 921 1.02 21.11 -55.91
N ASP A 922 2.09 21.87 -56.15
CA ASP A 922 3.34 21.45 -56.83
C ASP A 922 4.02 20.18 -56.27
N ASP A 923 3.60 19.69 -55.09
CA ASP A 923 4.19 18.54 -54.37
C ASP A 923 3.44 17.20 -54.52
N SER A 924 2.36 17.11 -55.33
CA SER A 924 1.58 15.87 -55.57
C SER A 924 0.91 15.20 -54.33
N VAL A 925 0.76 15.93 -53.22
CA VAL A 925 0.10 15.43 -52.00
C VAL A 925 -1.40 15.84 -52.00
N PRO A 926 -2.36 14.89 -51.92
CA PRO A 926 -3.79 15.21 -51.90
C PRO A 926 -4.21 15.87 -50.58
N ALA A 927 -4.96 16.97 -50.65
CA ALA A 927 -5.43 17.72 -49.48
C ALA A 927 -6.84 18.30 -49.70
N ALA A 928 -7.48 18.79 -48.65
CA ALA A 928 -8.78 19.43 -48.78
C ALA A 928 -8.64 20.78 -49.52
N VAL A 929 -9.43 20.97 -50.58
CA VAL A 929 -9.44 22.17 -51.41
C VAL A 929 -10.70 23.02 -51.23
N ALA A 930 -11.76 22.44 -50.68
CA ALA A 930 -12.95 23.18 -50.28
C ALA A 930 -13.70 22.47 -49.15
N VAL A 931 -14.37 23.26 -48.33
CA VAL A 931 -15.27 22.78 -47.27
C VAL A 931 -16.65 23.40 -47.47
N PHE A 932 -17.68 22.56 -47.49
CA PHE A 932 -19.08 22.92 -47.62
C PHE A 932 -19.83 22.52 -46.35
N ILE A 933 -20.45 23.48 -45.68
CA ILE A 933 -21.18 23.28 -44.43
C ILE A 933 -22.63 23.69 -44.64
N PHE A 934 -23.52 22.75 -44.40
CA PHE A 934 -24.96 22.92 -44.50
C PHE A 934 -25.54 23.03 -43.11
N PHE A 935 -26.34 24.07 -42.90
CA PHE A 935 -27.26 24.25 -41.78
C PHE A 935 -28.68 24.36 -42.34
N ARG A 936 -29.70 24.38 -41.46
CA ARG A 936 -31.08 24.61 -41.92
C ARG A 936 -31.28 26.02 -42.46
N GLU A 937 -30.63 27.00 -41.83
CA GLU A 937 -30.78 28.42 -42.14
C GLU A 937 -29.67 29.00 -43.04
N ALA A 938 -28.60 28.26 -43.30
CA ALA A 938 -27.45 28.75 -44.05
C ALA A 938 -26.66 27.63 -44.74
N PHE A 939 -26.00 28.01 -45.83
CA PHE A 939 -25.02 27.21 -46.55
C PHE A 939 -23.70 27.99 -46.65
N ILE A 940 -22.61 27.39 -46.18
CA ILE A 940 -21.31 28.05 -46.07
C ILE A 940 -20.28 27.27 -46.89
N THR A 941 -19.55 27.98 -47.73
CA THR A 941 -18.44 27.42 -48.52
C THR A 941 -17.16 28.15 -48.17
N VAL A 942 -16.08 27.39 -47.95
CA VAL A 942 -14.72 27.92 -47.85
C VAL A 942 -13.86 27.23 -48.90
N ASN A 943 -13.23 28.02 -49.79
CA ASN A 943 -12.37 27.49 -50.85
C ASN A 943 -10.88 27.50 -50.44
N ASN A 944 -10.03 26.94 -51.29
CA ASN A 944 -8.57 26.84 -51.09
C ASN A 944 -7.83 28.20 -51.06
N ASN A 945 -8.47 29.28 -51.51
CA ASN A 945 -7.97 30.65 -51.36
C ASN A 945 -8.36 31.27 -50.02
N MET A 946 -8.98 30.48 -49.11
CA MET A 946 -9.51 30.93 -47.83
C MET A 946 -10.60 32.01 -47.98
N GLU A 947 -11.37 31.96 -49.07
CA GLU A 947 -12.52 32.84 -49.28
C GLU A 947 -13.79 32.19 -48.73
N VAL A 948 -14.58 32.96 -47.97
CA VAL A 948 -15.84 32.48 -47.37
C VAL A 948 -17.04 33.00 -48.13
N TRP A 949 -17.96 32.10 -48.44
CA TRP A 949 -19.21 32.39 -49.11
C TRP A 949 -20.38 31.87 -48.28
N VAL A 950 -21.31 32.75 -47.91
CA VAL A 950 -22.52 32.40 -47.15
C VAL A 950 -23.71 32.57 -48.08
N ASN A 951 -24.47 31.50 -48.31
CA ASN A 951 -25.61 31.45 -49.24
C ASN A 951 -25.25 31.98 -50.65
N GLY A 952 -24.03 31.70 -51.12
CA GLY A 952 -23.53 32.17 -52.43
C GLY A 952 -23.03 33.62 -52.46
N LEU A 953 -22.97 34.31 -51.33
CA LEU A 953 -22.44 35.68 -51.22
C LEU A 953 -21.09 35.71 -50.50
N PHE A 954 -20.11 36.37 -51.12
CA PHE A 954 -18.80 36.58 -50.51
C PHE A 954 -18.94 37.32 -49.18
N THR A 955 -18.34 36.76 -48.12
CA THR A 955 -18.50 37.24 -46.74
C THR A 955 -17.13 37.51 -46.13
N ARG A 956 -16.93 38.73 -45.62
CA ARG A 956 -15.72 39.09 -44.88
C ARG A 956 -15.83 38.67 -43.42
N LEU A 957 -14.73 38.17 -42.85
CA LEU A 957 -14.65 37.71 -41.47
C LEU A 957 -14.09 38.78 -40.53
N PRO A 958 -14.49 38.81 -39.24
CA PRO A 958 -15.47 37.93 -38.60
C PRO A 958 -16.91 38.26 -39.02
N ALA A 959 -17.79 37.26 -39.04
CA ALA A 959 -19.19 37.43 -39.41
C ALA A 959 -20.10 36.59 -38.51
N VAL A 960 -21.26 37.14 -38.15
CA VAL A 960 -22.33 36.41 -37.46
C VAL A 960 -23.44 36.16 -38.48
N VAL A 961 -23.65 34.90 -38.85
CA VAL A 961 -24.61 34.52 -39.90
C VAL A 961 -26.02 34.41 -39.33
N SER A 962 -26.15 33.85 -38.13
CA SER A 962 -27.41 33.75 -37.39
C SER A 962 -27.12 33.81 -35.88
N LYS A 963 -28.15 33.75 -35.03
CA LYS A 963 -27.96 33.57 -33.58
C LYS A 963 -27.24 32.25 -33.24
N ALA A 964 -27.28 31.28 -34.16
CA ALA A 964 -26.71 29.96 -33.98
C ALA A 964 -25.34 29.78 -34.65
N ILE A 965 -24.98 30.61 -35.65
CA ILE A 965 -23.79 30.42 -36.50
C ILE A 965 -22.89 31.66 -36.48
N SER A 966 -21.61 31.46 -36.16
CA SER A 966 -20.56 32.49 -36.21
C SER A 966 -19.34 32.02 -36.99
N LEU A 967 -18.68 32.96 -37.67
CA LEU A 967 -17.51 32.75 -38.51
C LEU A 967 -16.38 33.65 -38.05
N SER A 968 -15.16 33.10 -37.96
CA SER A 968 -13.97 33.85 -37.58
C SER A 968 -12.74 33.40 -38.35
N ALA A 969 -11.73 34.28 -38.44
CA ALA A 969 -10.43 33.96 -39.03
C ALA A 969 -9.33 34.32 -38.03
N VAL A 970 -8.46 33.35 -37.71
CA VAL A 970 -7.32 33.53 -36.80
C VAL A 970 -6.09 32.88 -37.42
N ALA A 971 -5.01 33.64 -37.56
CA ALA A 971 -3.73 33.18 -38.14
C ALA A 971 -3.87 32.48 -39.52
N GLY A 972 -4.83 32.93 -40.34
CA GLY A 972 -5.10 32.36 -41.67
C GLY A 972 -6.02 31.13 -41.68
N ASN A 973 -6.38 30.58 -40.52
CA ASN A 973 -7.38 29.50 -40.42
C ASN A 973 -8.78 30.10 -40.31
N ILE A 974 -9.76 29.44 -40.93
CA ILE A 974 -11.17 29.82 -40.85
C ILE A 974 -11.91 28.88 -39.92
N THR A 975 -12.59 29.44 -38.93
CA THR A 975 -13.40 28.69 -37.96
C THR A 975 -14.86 29.04 -38.15
N ILE A 976 -15.69 28.00 -38.29
CA ILE A 976 -17.15 28.07 -38.34
C ILE A 976 -17.69 27.39 -37.09
N SER A 977 -18.39 28.15 -36.25
CA SER A 977 -18.94 27.67 -34.98
C SER A 977 -20.46 27.65 -34.99
N HIS A 978 -21.04 26.61 -34.39
CA HIS A 978 -22.48 26.44 -34.30
C HIS A 978 -22.95 26.06 -32.89
N THR A 979 -24.10 26.59 -32.46
CA THR A 979 -24.68 26.35 -31.13
C THR A 979 -25.06 24.89 -30.83
N SER A 980 -25.02 23.98 -31.81
CA SER A 980 -25.09 22.54 -31.56
C SER A 980 -23.89 21.99 -30.78
N GLY A 981 -22.85 22.80 -30.57
CA GLY A 981 -21.55 22.35 -30.05
C GLY A 981 -20.68 21.75 -31.14
N MET A 982 -20.85 22.16 -32.40
CA MET A 982 -20.02 21.75 -33.53
C MET A 982 -19.20 22.94 -34.04
N ASP A 983 -17.90 22.73 -34.22
CA ASP A 983 -16.98 23.67 -34.84
C ASP A 983 -16.28 23.02 -36.04
N VAL A 984 -16.08 23.78 -37.13
CA VAL A 984 -15.22 23.37 -38.25
C VAL A 984 -14.07 24.36 -38.40
N LEU A 985 -12.85 23.85 -38.38
CA LEU A 985 -11.63 24.57 -38.67
C LEU A 985 -11.09 24.13 -40.03
N PHE A 986 -10.83 25.09 -40.93
CA PHE A 986 -10.15 24.84 -42.20
C PHE A 986 -8.87 25.67 -42.31
N SER A 987 -7.75 25.01 -42.63
CA SER A 987 -6.42 25.64 -42.69
C SER A 987 -5.93 25.87 -44.12
N PRO A 988 -4.99 26.83 -44.33
CA PRO A 988 -4.32 27.01 -45.63
C PRO A 988 -3.47 25.83 -46.10
N SER A 989 -3.15 24.88 -45.19
CA SER A 989 -2.45 23.63 -45.54
C SER A 989 -3.39 22.56 -46.10
N GLY A 990 -4.71 22.81 -46.13
CA GLY A 990 -5.71 21.84 -46.57
C GLY A 990 -6.08 20.82 -45.49
N GLU A 991 -5.87 21.17 -44.21
CA GLU A 991 -6.36 20.39 -43.07
C GLU A 991 -7.77 20.85 -42.68
N VAL A 992 -8.66 19.89 -42.46
CA VAL A 992 -10.02 20.13 -41.94
C VAL A 992 -10.15 19.43 -40.60
N THR A 993 -10.55 20.17 -39.56
CA THR A 993 -10.89 19.59 -38.26
C THR A 993 -12.33 19.92 -37.93
N VAL A 994 -13.15 18.89 -37.68
CA VAL A 994 -14.50 19.01 -37.12
C VAL A 994 -14.41 18.67 -35.64
N THR A 995 -14.83 19.58 -34.77
CA THR A 995 -14.91 19.37 -33.32
C THR A 995 -16.37 19.30 -32.90
N VAL A 996 -16.73 18.35 -32.05
CA VAL A 996 -18.10 18.16 -31.53
C VAL A 996 -18.10 18.01 -30.02
N GLY A 997 -19.08 18.61 -29.34
CA GLY A 997 -19.23 18.49 -27.88
C GLY A 997 -20.01 17.25 -27.43
N ALA A 998 -19.96 16.97 -26.13
CA ALA A 998 -20.55 15.80 -25.46
C ALA A 998 -22.03 15.55 -25.76
N THR A 999 -22.77 16.62 -26.05
CA THR A 999 -24.19 16.55 -26.39
C THR A 999 -24.46 15.85 -27.72
N LEU A 1000 -23.44 15.55 -28.51
CA LEU A 1000 -23.56 14.92 -29.83
C LEU A 1000 -23.15 13.43 -29.86
N VAL A 1001 -22.77 12.85 -28.71
CA VAL A 1001 -22.47 11.41 -28.56
C VAL A 1001 -23.65 10.58 -29.06
N ASN A 1002 -23.38 9.59 -29.94
CA ASN A 1002 -24.37 8.72 -30.60
C ASN A 1002 -25.43 9.44 -31.46
N GLN A 1003 -25.24 10.71 -31.80
CA GLN A 1003 -26.17 11.48 -32.65
C GLN A 1003 -25.61 11.78 -34.04
N LEU A 1004 -24.35 11.43 -34.28
CA LEU A 1004 -23.61 11.73 -35.51
C LEU A 1004 -23.58 10.52 -36.44
N CYS A 1005 -23.55 10.81 -37.74
CA CYS A 1005 -23.32 9.82 -38.79
C CYS A 1005 -22.66 10.47 -39.99
N ALA A 1006 -21.73 9.71 -40.54
CA ALA A 1006 -20.85 9.93 -41.68
C ALA A 1006 -19.50 9.26 -41.28
N PRO A 1007 -18.48 9.24 -42.16
CA PRO A 1007 -17.22 8.56 -41.88
C PRO A 1007 -16.44 9.08 -40.67
N CYS A 1008 -16.74 10.27 -40.13
CA CYS A 1008 -16.14 10.73 -38.88
C CYS A 1008 -16.58 9.93 -37.65
N GLY A 1009 -17.53 8.99 -37.76
CA GLY A 1009 -17.98 8.17 -36.63
C GLY A 1009 -19.15 8.76 -35.86
N ASN A 1010 -19.56 8.06 -34.80
CA ASN A 1010 -20.72 8.41 -33.96
C ASN A 1010 -20.32 9.06 -32.61
N PHE A 1011 -19.03 9.16 -32.31
CA PHE A 1011 -18.46 9.80 -31.14
C PHE A 1011 -18.92 9.16 -29.82
N ASN A 1012 -18.81 7.84 -29.70
CA ASN A 1012 -19.25 7.09 -28.51
C ASN A 1012 -18.11 6.39 -27.74
N GLY A 1013 -16.87 6.52 -28.19
CA GLY A 1013 -15.68 5.90 -27.64
C GLY A 1013 -15.37 4.49 -28.17
N ASP A 1014 -16.20 3.92 -29.04
CA ASP A 1014 -16.01 2.59 -29.63
C ASP A 1014 -15.51 2.67 -31.08
N ARG A 1015 -14.18 2.62 -31.26
CA ARG A 1015 -13.52 2.60 -32.58
C ARG A 1015 -14.02 1.50 -33.52
N SER A 1016 -14.56 0.40 -32.99
CA SER A 1016 -14.97 -0.74 -33.82
C SER A 1016 -16.24 -0.46 -34.61
N ASP A 1017 -17.07 0.48 -34.16
CA ASP A 1017 -18.35 0.80 -34.80
C ASP A 1017 -18.27 1.97 -35.80
N ASP A 1018 -17.19 2.75 -35.78
CA ASP A 1018 -16.84 3.73 -36.81
C ASP A 1018 -16.73 3.13 -38.22
N LEU A 1019 -16.46 1.82 -38.29
CA LEU A 1019 -16.37 1.08 -39.54
C LEU A 1019 -17.72 0.59 -40.07
N LYS A 1020 -18.84 0.90 -39.39
CA LYS A 1020 -20.18 0.47 -39.81
C LYS A 1020 -20.83 1.48 -40.76
N LEU A 1021 -21.44 0.95 -41.82
CA LEU A 1021 -22.32 1.71 -42.71
C LEU A 1021 -23.73 1.87 -42.11
N PRO A 1022 -24.55 2.82 -42.63
CA PRO A 1022 -25.95 2.99 -42.24
C PRO A 1022 -26.84 1.74 -42.37
N ASP A 1023 -26.45 0.78 -43.21
CA ASP A 1023 -27.16 -0.49 -43.41
C ASP A 1023 -26.71 -1.60 -42.43
N GLY A 1024 -25.83 -1.27 -41.48
CA GLY A 1024 -25.34 -2.18 -40.44
C GLY A 1024 -24.13 -3.03 -40.85
N ARG A 1025 -23.62 -2.91 -42.08
CA ARG A 1025 -22.42 -3.65 -42.51
C ARG A 1025 -21.15 -3.03 -41.94
N THR A 1026 -20.28 -3.84 -41.34
CA THR A 1026 -18.93 -3.43 -40.91
C THR A 1026 -17.93 -3.59 -42.06
N MET A 1027 -17.20 -2.52 -42.37
CA MET A 1027 -16.17 -2.46 -43.41
C MET A 1027 -14.79 -2.82 -42.86
N ARG A 1028 -13.85 -3.14 -43.76
CA ARG A 1028 -12.48 -3.54 -43.37
C ARG A 1028 -11.55 -2.37 -43.16
N SER A 1029 -11.91 -1.20 -43.66
CA SER A 1029 -11.13 0.03 -43.52
C SER A 1029 -12.02 1.27 -43.54
N ILE A 1030 -11.55 2.36 -42.94
CA ILE A 1030 -12.24 3.65 -43.02
C ILE A 1030 -12.37 4.14 -44.46
N ALA A 1031 -11.46 3.72 -45.35
CA ALA A 1031 -11.44 4.12 -46.74
C ALA A 1031 -12.67 3.58 -47.50
N GLU A 1032 -13.10 2.36 -47.19
CA GLU A 1032 -14.34 1.75 -47.70
C GLU A 1032 -15.58 2.46 -47.15
N VAL A 1033 -15.55 2.87 -45.87
CA VAL A 1033 -16.62 3.67 -45.26
C VAL A 1033 -16.75 4.99 -46.00
N VAL A 1034 -15.65 5.74 -46.16
CA VAL A 1034 -15.66 7.04 -46.83
C VAL A 1034 -16.12 6.93 -48.29
N ASP A 1035 -15.72 5.88 -49.00
CA ASP A 1035 -16.17 5.66 -50.39
C ASP A 1035 -17.69 5.46 -50.48
N ALA A 1036 -18.30 4.77 -49.50
CA ALA A 1036 -19.75 4.63 -49.40
C ALA A 1036 -20.47 5.97 -49.10
N TRP A 1037 -19.75 6.93 -48.52
CA TRP A 1037 -20.24 8.27 -48.19
C TRP A 1037 -19.79 9.37 -49.19
N LYS A 1038 -19.36 8.98 -50.40
CA LYS A 1038 -19.17 9.92 -51.51
C LYS A 1038 -20.43 10.75 -51.74
N ALA A 1039 -20.27 12.07 -51.77
CA ALA A 1039 -21.36 13.00 -52.03
C ALA A 1039 -21.70 12.99 -53.53
N ARG A 1040 -22.53 12.03 -53.96
CA ARG A 1040 -22.97 11.88 -55.37
C ARG A 1040 -23.69 13.12 -55.90
N ASP A 1041 -24.26 13.93 -55.01
CA ASP A 1041 -24.94 15.18 -55.32
C ASP A 1041 -23.96 16.28 -55.81
N PHE A 1042 -22.64 16.05 -55.68
CA PHE A 1042 -21.55 16.93 -56.11
C PHE A 1042 -20.74 16.38 -57.30
N SER A 1043 -21.02 15.15 -57.77
CA SER A 1043 -20.37 14.60 -58.96
C SER A 1043 -21.11 15.07 -60.21
N GLY A 1044 -20.65 16.21 -60.76
CA GLY A 1044 -20.98 16.68 -62.11
C GLY A 1044 -20.03 16.12 -63.15
#